data_AF-A0A061NHK8-F1
#
_entry.id   AF-A0A061NHK8-F1
#
_cell.length_a   1.000
_cell.length_b   1.000
_cell.length_c   1.000
_cell.angle_alpha   90.00
_cell.angle_beta   90.00
_cell.angle_gamma   90.00
#
_symmetry.space_group_name_H-M   'P 1'
#
loop_
_entity.id
_entity.type
_entity.pdbx_description
1 polymer ?
#
loop_
_entity_poly.entity_id
_entity_poly.type
_entity_poly.pdbx_seq_one_letter_code
_entity_poly.pdbx_strand_id
1 'polypeptide(L)'
;MEDEQLIKKYKEELIERMLPFWERAVDRDYGGVFTCFVNDQEQLVSKRKYIWSQGRFLWLSCWLLQLKREGSISLSEAWEDYADRTFTFLMEHALLDNGHAVFAVEQDGTKIDDLMDTSIFADCFLLLGCNAYARLKQDRSIFSDVEVMYTKLLSRIDSGNFQTDPYPIPEGSRSHSVPMILLNVVTEIYETATSLKISKKDHYLSHIQRFIDEILSLVEENRIVEMTSTNPESLLSRHVNPGHTLESAWFIIHGLRYVKEDVRVETLEQLETLCVHALKKGWDTEFGGLLRFVDVDGLEPEGEQYDTHYEWLVAATWDTKLWWPHAEALYTTLLLRNLSGDCIWKDWYEKLESYVFKTFPHPDQSIGEWIQIRDRKGEPLNQVVALPVKDPFHIIRAYILVIQLLEGEMPYAFRVSKKNITPKTPVELAGFAHRLGNYDDVYQDIYIRAFWLETKANDVLLIVGDFLWWDDNGVKTLKRRIEEEYSIPQAFIVFSATHNHSAPQTSQRFSIDLGRPSLDYIDQVMRTTMQCVQQAKSCSERVELYTYAGESHIGVNRRRSVNGEVCMMPNNSGSIDRDLTVSQFKTLDGKPRAIWIHHTCHPTSTDANVVSGEYTGVCCEKLEEQFPNAVVAILQGFSGDIRPNLVDEGEFVKGTIVEMQDLGKQFFQEVINICESEGMACDIQDVHTAHETLPMTFGQPREDVEVPDWPDIVQDQSAYNIELHYIDFGSFQWLACNAEVVHEYGLFLKRLKPNLLPLGCANGMVGYIPTANQIRSGGYEADESVYYFGYPGPLTTDIQSRFEDKLHSLIVKINETKEQESSW
;
A
#
# COMPACT_ATOMS: atom_id res chain seq x y z
N MET A 1 3.61 7.64 20.56
CA MET A 1 4.93 7.94 19.93
C MET A 1 4.77 7.95 18.42
N GLU A 2 5.61 8.68 17.69
CA GLU A 2 5.67 8.61 16.21
C GLU A 2 6.32 7.30 15.76
N ASP A 3 5.96 6.81 14.57
CA ASP A 3 6.39 5.48 14.08
C ASP A 3 7.92 5.36 13.96
N GLU A 4 8.62 6.42 13.55
CA GLU A 4 10.08 6.46 13.50
C GLU A 4 10.74 6.19 14.87
N GLN A 5 10.14 6.73 15.95
CA GLN A 5 10.63 6.52 17.31
C GLN A 5 10.41 5.08 17.76
N LEU A 6 9.28 4.49 17.37
CA LEU A 6 8.98 3.08 17.64
C LEU A 6 9.96 2.16 16.90
N ILE A 7 10.19 2.38 15.60
CA ILE A 7 11.15 1.60 14.80
C ILE A 7 12.52 1.62 15.48
N LYS A 8 13.03 2.82 15.79
CA LYS A 8 14.32 2.99 16.45
C LYS A 8 14.38 2.21 17.76
N LYS A 9 13.35 2.37 18.61
CA LYS A 9 13.27 1.67 19.90
C LYS A 9 13.30 0.15 19.74
N TYR A 10 12.47 -0.42 18.85
CA TYR A 10 12.42 -1.88 18.67
C TYR A 10 13.72 -2.44 18.07
N LYS A 11 14.38 -1.70 17.17
CA LYS A 11 15.71 -2.07 16.67
C LYS A 11 16.77 -2.06 17.77
N GLU A 12 16.79 -1.02 18.60
CA GLU A 12 17.72 -0.92 19.74
C GLU A 12 17.47 -2.07 20.74
N GLU A 13 16.22 -2.32 21.11
CA GLU A 13 15.85 -3.44 21.99
C GLU A 13 16.24 -4.80 21.40
N LEU A 14 16.03 -5.00 20.10
CA LEU A 14 16.43 -6.23 19.42
C LEU A 14 17.96 -6.40 19.42
N ILE A 15 18.69 -5.45 18.86
CA ILE A 15 20.13 -5.57 18.56
C ILE A 15 20.97 -5.45 19.83
N GLU A 16 20.65 -4.51 20.71
CA GLU A 16 21.50 -4.19 21.87
C GLU A 16 21.13 -4.98 23.12
N ARG A 17 19.88 -5.51 23.23
CA ARG A 17 19.38 -6.17 24.45
C ARG A 17 19.07 -7.64 24.28
N MET A 18 18.40 -8.04 23.19
CA MET A 18 17.95 -9.43 23.00
C MET A 18 19.03 -10.31 22.38
N LEU A 19 19.54 -9.92 21.21
CA LEU A 19 20.46 -10.77 20.44
C LEU A 19 21.75 -11.14 21.20
N PRO A 20 22.41 -10.27 21.99
CA PRO A 20 23.63 -10.62 22.71
C PRO A 20 23.48 -11.77 23.71
N PHE A 21 22.28 -11.95 24.30
CA PHE A 21 21.99 -13.09 25.17
C PHE A 21 21.95 -14.38 24.33
N TRP A 22 21.19 -14.39 23.24
CA TRP A 22 21.00 -15.59 22.41
C TRP A 22 22.22 -15.97 21.60
N GLU A 23 23.06 -15.02 21.18
CA GLU A 23 24.35 -15.32 20.54
C GLU A 23 25.28 -16.13 21.46
N ARG A 24 25.23 -15.88 22.78
CA ARG A 24 25.98 -16.65 23.78
C ARG A 24 25.39 -18.04 24.03
N ALA A 25 24.10 -18.22 23.74
CA ALA A 25 23.39 -19.48 23.92
C ALA A 25 23.55 -20.46 22.74
N VAL A 26 24.09 -20.03 21.59
CA VAL A 26 24.30 -20.89 20.42
C VAL A 26 25.30 -22.01 20.73
N ASP A 27 24.95 -23.25 20.38
CA ASP A 27 25.85 -24.39 20.46
C ASP A 27 26.79 -24.41 19.26
N ARG A 28 28.01 -23.91 19.47
CA ARG A 28 29.07 -23.86 18.45
C ARG A 28 29.76 -25.19 18.21
N ASP A 29 29.44 -26.25 18.95
CA ASP A 29 30.03 -27.57 18.75
C ASP A 29 29.13 -28.42 17.85
N TYR A 30 27.82 -28.47 18.14
CA TYR A 30 26.87 -29.35 17.44
C TYR A 30 25.79 -28.60 16.64
N GLY A 31 25.72 -27.27 16.70
CA GLY A 31 24.64 -26.49 16.07
C GLY A 31 23.37 -26.42 16.93
N GLY A 32 22.46 -25.51 16.61
CA GLY A 32 21.30 -25.20 17.45
C GLY A 32 21.62 -24.25 18.60
N VAL A 33 20.68 -24.12 19.54
CA VAL A 33 20.71 -23.17 20.67
C VAL A 33 20.34 -23.86 21.99
N PHE A 34 21.01 -23.47 23.07
CA PHE A 34 20.62 -23.84 24.41
C PHE A 34 19.51 -22.95 24.91
N THR A 35 18.44 -23.53 25.45
CA THR A 35 17.27 -22.78 25.92
C THR A 35 16.91 -23.09 27.37
N CYS A 36 17.63 -24.02 28.02
CA CYS A 36 17.30 -24.41 29.39
C CYS A 36 17.97 -23.51 30.44
N PHE A 37 17.55 -22.25 30.53
CA PHE A 37 18.05 -21.26 31.49
C PHE A 37 17.11 -21.06 32.68
N VAL A 38 17.66 -20.66 33.83
CA VAL A 38 16.86 -20.16 34.96
C VAL A 38 16.14 -18.86 34.55
N ASN A 39 14.92 -18.65 35.05
CA ASN A 39 14.04 -17.56 34.63
C ASN A 39 14.68 -16.15 34.73
N ASP A 40 15.29 -15.84 35.88
CA ASP A 40 15.85 -14.53 36.21
C ASP A 40 17.38 -14.43 36.08
N GLN A 41 18.04 -15.46 35.52
CA GLN A 41 19.51 -15.56 35.49
C GLN A 41 20.02 -16.17 34.19
N GLU A 42 21.30 -15.96 33.88
CA GLU A 42 21.97 -16.59 32.72
C GLU A 42 22.41 -18.04 32.97
N GLN A 43 22.05 -18.62 34.11
CA GLN A 43 22.51 -19.96 34.47
C GLN A 43 21.82 -21.03 33.62
N LEU A 44 22.60 -21.72 32.80
CA LEU A 44 22.15 -22.88 32.05
C LEU A 44 22.01 -24.09 32.98
N VAL A 45 20.83 -24.71 33.02
CA VAL A 45 20.52 -25.88 33.88
C VAL A 45 20.55 -27.21 33.11
N SER A 46 20.45 -27.18 31.79
CA SER A 46 20.52 -28.37 30.93
C SER A 46 21.04 -28.01 29.54
N LYS A 47 21.73 -28.96 28.89
CA LYS A 47 22.18 -28.83 27.49
C LYS A 47 21.31 -29.59 26.49
N ARG A 48 20.20 -30.18 26.94
CA ARG A 48 19.23 -30.85 26.08
C ARG A 48 18.62 -29.85 25.09
N LYS A 49 18.36 -30.32 23.88
CA LYS A 49 17.76 -29.53 22.80
C LYS A 49 16.35 -30.04 22.51
N TYR A 50 15.37 -29.18 22.79
CA TYR A 50 13.97 -29.43 22.41
C TYR A 50 13.76 -29.03 20.96
N ILE A 51 13.29 -29.96 20.12
CA ILE A 51 13.24 -29.76 18.66
C ILE A 51 12.32 -28.60 18.27
N TRP A 52 11.18 -28.45 18.94
CA TRP A 52 10.28 -27.30 18.69
C TRP A 52 10.99 -25.95 18.92
N SER A 53 11.85 -25.86 19.95
CA SER A 53 12.62 -24.66 20.26
C SER A 53 13.78 -24.46 19.26
N GLN A 54 14.39 -25.55 18.79
CA GLN A 54 15.41 -25.47 17.71
C GLN A 54 14.81 -25.01 16.37
N GLY A 55 13.62 -25.50 16.02
CA GLY A 55 12.89 -25.07 14.82
C GLY A 55 12.51 -23.58 14.88
N ARG A 56 12.06 -23.11 16.05
CA ARG A 56 11.87 -21.69 16.34
C ARG A 56 13.15 -20.87 16.18
N PHE A 57 14.27 -21.34 16.73
CA PHE A 57 15.55 -20.65 16.59
C PHE A 57 16.03 -20.55 15.14
N LEU A 58 15.85 -21.61 14.35
CA LEU A 58 16.13 -21.59 12.91
C LEU A 58 15.26 -20.54 12.20
N TRP A 59 13.96 -20.53 12.47
CA TRP A 59 13.03 -19.54 11.92
C TRP A 59 13.49 -18.11 12.23
N LEU A 60 13.81 -17.82 13.50
CA LEU A 60 14.27 -16.50 13.94
C LEU A 60 15.56 -16.09 13.23
N SER A 61 16.53 -17.01 13.17
CA SER A 61 17.81 -16.76 12.50
C SER A 61 17.60 -16.41 11.04
N CYS A 62 16.66 -17.09 10.35
CA CYS A 62 16.32 -16.79 8.96
C CYS A 62 15.71 -15.41 8.79
N TRP A 63 14.76 -15.01 9.63
CA TRP A 63 14.13 -13.69 9.53
C TRP A 63 15.06 -12.55 9.93
N LEU A 64 15.94 -12.74 10.92
CA LEU A 64 16.99 -11.77 11.24
C LEU A 64 17.96 -11.56 10.07
N LEU A 65 18.36 -12.65 9.40
CA LEU A 65 19.17 -12.57 8.19
C LEU A 65 18.42 -11.91 7.03
N GLN A 66 17.11 -12.09 6.93
CA GLN A 66 16.28 -11.39 5.95
C GLN A 66 16.28 -9.87 6.21
N LEU A 67 16.00 -9.43 7.44
CA LEU A 67 16.09 -8.01 7.82
C LEU A 67 17.49 -7.42 7.59
N LYS A 68 18.55 -8.21 7.80
CA LYS A 68 19.92 -7.80 7.47
C LYS A 68 20.09 -7.55 5.97
N ARG A 69 19.59 -8.46 5.12
CA ARG A 69 19.68 -8.35 3.65
C ARG A 69 18.90 -7.15 3.11
N GLU A 70 17.79 -6.81 3.76
CA GLU A 70 16.95 -5.66 3.46
C GLU A 70 17.56 -4.33 3.94
N GLY A 71 18.66 -4.36 4.70
CA GLY A 71 19.30 -3.17 5.27
C GLY A 71 18.59 -2.61 6.51
N SER A 72 17.55 -3.29 7.01
CA SER A 72 16.78 -2.88 8.19
C SER A 72 17.59 -2.95 9.47
N ILE A 73 18.40 -3.99 9.66
CA ILE A 73 19.20 -4.17 10.88
C ILE A 73 20.66 -4.49 10.56
N SER A 74 21.54 -4.12 11.50
CA SER A 74 22.93 -4.59 11.49
C SER A 74 23.02 -5.88 12.29
N LEU A 75 23.54 -6.94 11.67
CA LEU A 75 23.68 -8.27 12.27
C LEU A 75 25.04 -8.88 11.92
N SER A 76 25.69 -9.51 12.91
CA SER A 76 26.99 -10.18 12.75
C SER A 76 26.97 -11.21 11.61
N GLU A 77 28.10 -11.41 10.93
CA GLU A 77 28.26 -12.44 9.90
C GLU A 77 28.08 -13.87 10.46
N ALA A 78 28.29 -14.06 11.77
CA ALA A 78 28.16 -15.36 12.41
C ALA A 78 26.73 -15.95 12.35
N TRP A 79 25.70 -15.12 12.18
CA TRP A 79 24.31 -15.59 12.14
C TRP A 79 23.99 -16.48 10.95
N GLU A 80 24.72 -16.33 9.84
CA GLU A 80 24.59 -17.25 8.69
C GLU A 80 25.06 -18.67 9.08
N ASP A 81 26.21 -18.77 9.76
CA ASP A 81 26.70 -20.05 10.29
C ASP A 81 25.73 -20.65 11.32
N TYR A 82 25.13 -19.82 12.18
CA TYR A 82 24.17 -20.28 13.18
C TYR A 82 22.91 -20.88 12.54
N ALA A 83 22.38 -20.23 11.51
CA ALA A 83 21.23 -20.75 10.75
C ALA A 83 21.59 -22.07 10.04
N ASP A 84 22.70 -22.09 9.30
CA ASP A 84 23.12 -23.25 8.50
C ASP A 84 23.39 -24.48 9.39
N ARG A 85 24.06 -24.29 10.53
CA ARG A 85 24.35 -25.38 11.47
C ARG A 85 23.12 -25.85 12.22
N THR A 86 22.19 -24.95 12.54
CA THR A 86 20.91 -25.34 13.16
C THR A 86 20.07 -26.16 12.18
N PHE A 87 19.99 -25.75 10.91
CA PHE A 87 19.31 -26.52 9.88
C PHE A 87 19.91 -27.92 9.72
N THR A 88 21.24 -28.02 9.59
CA THR A 88 21.93 -29.32 9.50
C THR A 88 21.63 -30.20 10.73
N PHE A 89 21.74 -29.66 11.94
CA PHE A 89 21.44 -30.39 13.17
C PHE A 89 20.00 -30.93 13.19
N LEU A 90 19.03 -30.10 12.79
CA LEU A 90 17.63 -30.51 12.71
C LEU A 90 17.45 -31.64 11.69
N MET A 91 18.00 -31.52 10.49
CA MET A 91 17.85 -32.54 9.45
C MET A 91 18.52 -33.87 9.81
N GLU A 92 19.61 -33.85 10.59
CA GLU A 92 20.32 -35.07 11.02
C GLU A 92 19.67 -35.75 12.22
N HIS A 93 19.08 -35.00 13.16
CA HIS A 93 18.71 -35.52 14.48
C HIS A 93 17.22 -35.41 14.83
N ALA A 94 16.46 -34.52 14.19
CA ALA A 94 15.09 -34.22 14.60
C ALA A 94 14.07 -35.27 14.17
N LEU A 95 14.35 -36.08 13.15
CA LEU A 95 13.36 -37.00 12.58
C LEU A 95 13.56 -38.46 13.03
N LEU A 96 12.44 -39.14 13.24
CA LEU A 96 12.33 -40.60 13.36
C LEU A 96 12.17 -41.25 11.98
N ASP A 97 12.28 -42.58 11.89
CA ASP A 97 12.17 -43.34 10.62
C ASP A 97 10.80 -43.18 9.94
N ASN A 98 9.74 -42.95 10.71
CA ASN A 98 8.39 -42.64 10.19
C ASN A 98 8.28 -41.18 9.67
N GLY A 99 9.26 -40.33 9.97
CA GLY A 99 9.31 -38.91 9.64
C GLY A 99 8.61 -38.00 10.64
N HIS A 100 8.27 -38.48 11.84
CA HIS A 100 7.80 -37.62 12.93
C HIS A 100 8.99 -36.97 13.63
N ALA A 101 8.78 -35.76 14.15
CA ALA A 101 9.77 -35.05 14.93
C ALA A 101 9.94 -35.68 16.33
N VAL A 102 11.18 -35.80 16.80
CA VAL A 102 11.45 -36.10 18.20
C VAL A 102 11.15 -34.88 19.07
N PHE A 103 10.74 -35.07 20.33
CA PHE A 103 10.45 -33.96 21.23
C PHE A 103 11.74 -33.29 21.74
N ALA A 104 12.72 -34.10 22.15
CA ALA A 104 14.02 -33.62 22.63
C ALA A 104 15.15 -34.62 22.37
N VAL A 105 16.36 -34.07 22.27
CA VAL A 105 17.63 -34.81 22.14
C VAL A 105 18.66 -34.31 23.16
N GLU A 106 19.68 -35.11 23.43
CA GLU A 106 20.88 -34.64 24.14
C GLU A 106 21.67 -33.65 23.25
N GLN A 107 22.68 -32.99 23.83
CA GLN A 107 23.43 -31.92 23.12
C GLN A 107 23.93 -32.36 21.73
N ASP A 108 24.43 -33.59 21.63
CA ASP A 108 25.03 -34.18 20.43
C ASP A 108 24.03 -34.78 19.45
N GLY A 109 22.72 -34.63 19.70
CA GLY A 109 21.66 -35.17 18.85
C GLY A 109 21.24 -36.60 19.20
N THR A 110 21.80 -37.20 20.27
CA THR A 110 21.34 -38.50 20.75
C THR A 110 19.88 -38.43 21.19
N LYS A 111 19.03 -39.29 20.61
CA LYS A 111 17.60 -39.37 20.91
C LYS A 111 17.37 -39.87 22.34
N ILE A 112 16.38 -39.31 23.03
CA ILE A 112 15.99 -39.67 24.39
C ILE A 112 14.73 -40.54 24.31
N ASP A 113 14.80 -41.79 24.77
CA ASP A 113 13.74 -42.80 24.59
C ASP A 113 12.34 -42.34 25.01
N ASP A 114 12.21 -41.70 26.17
CA ASP A 114 10.92 -41.23 26.69
C ASP A 114 10.42 -39.90 26.07
N LEU A 115 11.20 -39.28 25.18
CA LEU A 115 10.91 -37.98 24.56
C LEU A 115 11.01 -38.04 23.03
N MET A 116 10.62 -39.17 22.44
CA MET A 116 10.58 -39.34 20.99
C MET A 116 9.33 -38.69 20.40
N ASP A 117 8.19 -39.36 20.34
CA ASP A 117 7.02 -38.87 19.57
C ASP A 117 5.85 -38.42 20.48
N THR A 118 6.09 -37.37 21.28
CA THR A 118 5.15 -36.96 22.35
C THR A 118 4.38 -35.67 22.06
N SER A 119 4.72 -34.91 21.02
CA SER A 119 4.07 -33.63 20.74
C SER A 119 4.09 -33.22 19.27
N ILE A 120 2.90 -33.04 18.68
CA ILE A 120 2.71 -32.56 17.31
C ILE A 120 3.27 -31.15 17.07
N PHE A 121 3.45 -30.38 18.14
CA PHE A 121 4.06 -29.05 18.05
C PHE A 121 5.54 -29.13 17.67
N ALA A 122 6.24 -30.23 17.96
CA ALA A 122 7.61 -30.45 17.48
C ALA A 122 7.65 -30.56 15.95
N ASP A 123 6.70 -31.27 15.34
CA ASP A 123 6.55 -31.34 13.89
C ASP A 123 6.27 -29.96 13.29
N CYS A 124 5.34 -29.20 13.89
CA CYS A 124 4.94 -27.88 13.40
C CYS A 124 6.12 -26.89 13.39
N PHE A 125 6.87 -26.81 14.49
CA PHE A 125 7.98 -25.84 14.59
C PHE A 125 9.24 -26.28 13.83
N LEU A 126 9.50 -27.60 13.71
CA LEU A 126 10.53 -28.11 12.80
C LEU A 126 10.22 -27.68 11.36
N LEU A 127 8.98 -27.93 10.91
CA LEU A 127 8.51 -27.57 9.59
C LEU A 127 8.60 -26.06 9.34
N LEU A 128 8.19 -25.24 10.32
CA LEU A 128 8.24 -23.78 10.24
C LEU A 128 9.68 -23.27 10.06
N GLY A 129 10.63 -23.82 10.84
CA GLY A 129 12.06 -23.48 10.71
C GLY A 129 12.65 -23.88 9.36
N CYS A 130 12.40 -25.10 8.91
CA CYS A 130 12.87 -25.58 7.61
C CYS A 130 12.25 -24.79 6.44
N ASN A 131 10.97 -24.41 6.54
CA ASN A 131 10.30 -23.55 5.55
C ASN A 131 10.96 -22.17 5.45
N ALA A 132 11.23 -21.52 6.58
CA ALA A 132 11.92 -20.22 6.60
C ALA A 132 13.34 -20.32 6.02
N TYR A 133 14.05 -21.42 6.29
CA TYR A 133 15.37 -21.67 5.71
C TYR A 133 15.32 -21.87 4.19
N ALA A 134 14.33 -22.63 3.69
CA ALA A 134 14.10 -22.79 2.25
C ALA A 134 13.85 -21.44 1.56
N ARG A 135 13.04 -20.57 2.19
CA ARG A 135 12.78 -19.19 1.72
C ARG A 135 14.06 -18.36 1.71
N LEU A 136 14.82 -18.36 2.80
CA LEU A 136 16.07 -17.58 2.91
C LEU A 136 17.10 -17.99 1.85
N LYS A 137 17.26 -19.30 1.61
CA LYS A 137 18.22 -19.82 0.63
C LYS A 137 17.69 -19.82 -0.80
N GLN A 138 16.41 -19.49 -1.00
CA GLN A 138 15.72 -19.59 -2.28
C GLN A 138 15.85 -21.00 -2.91
N ASP A 139 15.81 -22.04 -2.07
CA ASP A 139 16.10 -23.42 -2.46
C ASP A 139 14.82 -24.26 -2.59
N ARG A 140 14.49 -24.61 -3.84
CA ARG A 140 13.32 -25.45 -4.16
C ARG A 140 13.46 -26.91 -3.74
N SER A 141 14.69 -27.42 -3.58
CA SER A 141 14.93 -28.79 -3.10
C SER A 141 14.55 -28.90 -1.63
N ILE A 142 15.00 -27.95 -0.81
CA ILE A 142 14.64 -27.90 0.62
C ILE A 142 13.13 -27.70 0.77
N PHE A 143 12.53 -26.83 -0.06
CA PHE A 143 11.09 -26.65 -0.07
C PHE A 143 10.33 -27.94 -0.41
N SER A 144 10.85 -28.78 -1.31
CA SER A 144 10.24 -30.09 -1.60
C SER A 144 10.20 -31.00 -0.37
N ASP A 145 11.23 -30.96 0.49
CA ASP A 145 11.24 -31.72 1.75
C ASP A 145 10.21 -31.14 2.74
N VAL A 146 10.06 -29.82 2.78
CA VAL A 146 9.01 -29.11 3.54
C VAL A 146 7.62 -29.56 3.09
N GLU A 147 7.35 -29.69 1.79
CA GLU A 147 6.06 -30.17 1.28
C GLU A 147 5.76 -31.62 1.73
N VAL A 148 6.79 -32.48 1.75
CA VAL A 148 6.67 -33.86 2.25
C VAL A 148 6.36 -33.88 3.74
N MET A 149 7.08 -33.08 4.54
CA MET A 149 6.83 -32.96 5.98
C MET A 149 5.43 -32.41 6.27
N TYR A 150 4.99 -31.37 5.55
CA TYR A 150 3.65 -30.81 5.69
C TYR A 150 2.54 -31.82 5.34
N THR A 151 2.71 -32.59 4.28
CA THR A 151 1.75 -33.64 3.88
C THR A 151 1.59 -34.71 4.97
N LYS A 152 2.70 -35.12 5.59
CA LYS A 152 2.69 -36.08 6.71
C LYS A 152 2.03 -35.48 7.96
N LEU A 153 2.36 -34.23 8.29
CA LEU A 153 1.76 -33.48 9.40
C LEU A 153 0.23 -33.42 9.26
N LEU A 154 -0.28 -33.00 8.09
CA LEU A 154 -1.72 -32.95 7.83
C LEU A 154 -2.39 -34.32 7.96
N SER A 155 -1.80 -35.36 7.37
CA SER A 155 -2.33 -36.73 7.48
C SER A 155 -2.43 -37.18 8.95
N ARG A 156 -1.42 -36.82 9.77
CA ARG A 156 -1.39 -37.13 11.19
C ARG A 156 -2.50 -36.39 11.96
N ILE A 157 -2.66 -35.09 11.70
CA ILE A 157 -3.76 -34.26 12.25
C ILE A 157 -5.13 -34.83 11.88
N ASP A 158 -5.35 -35.11 10.59
CA ASP A 158 -6.63 -35.63 10.08
C ASP A 158 -6.97 -37.03 10.62
N SER A 159 -5.95 -37.84 10.95
CA SER A 159 -6.15 -39.14 11.59
C SER A 159 -6.50 -39.06 13.08
N GLY A 160 -6.26 -37.92 13.74
CA GLY A 160 -6.37 -37.77 15.19
C GLY A 160 -5.29 -38.49 15.99
N ASN A 161 -4.30 -39.13 15.34
CA ASN A 161 -3.26 -39.92 16.01
C ASN A 161 -2.02 -39.07 16.32
N PHE A 162 -2.14 -38.20 17.32
CA PHE A 162 -1.03 -37.37 17.80
C PHE A 162 -1.15 -37.07 19.29
N GLN A 163 -0.04 -36.63 19.87
CA GLN A 163 0.06 -36.18 21.26
C GLN A 163 0.42 -34.69 21.30
N THR A 164 0.27 -34.07 22.47
CA THR A 164 0.36 -32.61 22.67
C THR A 164 1.13 -32.25 23.94
N ASP A 165 2.10 -33.09 24.35
CA ASP A 165 2.91 -32.83 25.53
C ASP A 165 3.55 -31.43 25.48
N PRO A 166 3.72 -30.76 26.65
CA PRO A 166 3.46 -31.27 28.00
C PRO A 166 1.99 -31.17 28.45
N TYR A 167 1.08 -30.71 27.59
CA TYR A 167 -0.32 -30.46 27.92
C TYR A 167 -1.25 -31.34 27.08
N PRO A 168 -1.40 -32.62 27.42
CA PRO A 168 -2.21 -33.56 26.63
C PRO A 168 -3.67 -33.12 26.58
N ILE A 169 -4.25 -33.14 25.38
CA ILE A 169 -5.67 -32.88 25.15
C ILE A 169 -6.49 -34.01 25.81
N PRO A 170 -7.44 -33.70 26.72
CA PRO A 170 -8.29 -34.72 27.33
C PRO A 170 -9.18 -35.44 26.30
N GLU A 171 -9.52 -36.70 26.56
CA GLU A 171 -10.38 -37.48 25.66
C GLU A 171 -11.72 -36.78 25.43
N GLY A 172 -12.15 -36.70 24.16
CA GLY A 172 -13.38 -36.01 23.75
C GLY A 172 -13.29 -34.48 23.71
N SER A 173 -12.13 -33.90 24.04
CA SER A 173 -11.87 -32.46 23.98
C SER A 173 -11.18 -32.06 22.66
N ARG A 174 -11.28 -30.78 22.30
CA ARG A 174 -10.55 -30.15 21.18
C ARG A 174 -9.83 -28.93 21.72
N SER A 175 -8.60 -28.73 21.27
CA SER A 175 -7.75 -27.60 21.66
C SER A 175 -7.67 -26.57 20.55
N HIS A 176 -7.88 -25.30 20.88
CA HIS A 176 -7.69 -24.15 19.97
C HIS A 176 -6.26 -24.05 19.44
N SER A 177 -5.27 -24.43 20.25
CA SER A 177 -3.85 -24.33 19.89
C SER A 177 -3.45 -25.12 18.64
N VAL A 178 -4.18 -26.18 18.27
CA VAL A 178 -3.89 -27.02 17.09
C VAL A 178 -4.23 -26.30 15.78
N PRO A 179 -5.48 -25.88 15.50
CA PRO A 179 -5.77 -25.12 14.28
C PRO A 179 -5.04 -23.77 14.24
N MET A 180 -4.78 -23.15 15.41
CA MET A 180 -4.01 -21.91 15.51
C MET A 180 -2.58 -22.04 14.96
N ILE A 181 -1.80 -23.04 15.39
CA ILE A 181 -0.43 -23.22 14.86
C ILE A 181 -0.44 -23.68 13.41
N LEU A 182 -1.43 -24.49 13.00
CA LEU A 182 -1.54 -24.96 11.63
C LEU A 182 -1.84 -23.82 10.66
N LEU A 183 -2.67 -22.85 11.06
CA LEU A 183 -2.90 -21.62 10.30
C LEU A 183 -1.60 -20.86 10.04
N ASN A 184 -0.78 -20.68 11.08
CA ASN A 184 0.53 -20.02 10.93
C ASN A 184 1.45 -20.79 9.98
N VAL A 185 1.58 -22.11 10.18
CA VAL A 185 2.41 -22.98 9.34
C VAL A 185 1.99 -22.93 7.87
N VAL A 186 0.70 -23.06 7.56
CA VAL A 186 0.26 -23.11 6.16
C VAL A 186 0.35 -21.74 5.48
N THR A 187 0.13 -20.65 6.23
CA THR A 187 0.28 -19.28 5.71
C THR A 187 1.73 -19.03 5.32
N GLU A 188 2.69 -19.40 6.17
CA GLU A 188 4.12 -19.30 5.88
C GLU A 188 4.58 -20.19 4.71
N ILE A 189 4.02 -21.40 4.58
CA ILE A 189 4.31 -22.27 3.43
C ILE A 189 3.79 -21.64 2.13
N TYR A 190 2.58 -21.05 2.15
CA TYR A 190 2.02 -20.36 0.99
C TYR A 190 2.87 -19.15 0.56
N GLU A 191 3.34 -18.36 1.53
CA GLU A 191 4.25 -17.23 1.26
C GLU A 191 5.58 -17.70 0.66
N THR A 192 6.20 -18.74 1.21
CA THR A 192 7.43 -19.34 0.65
C THR A 192 7.21 -19.90 -0.74
N ALA A 193 6.11 -20.65 -0.96
CA ALA A 193 5.75 -21.18 -2.27
C ALA A 193 5.56 -20.07 -3.32
N THR A 194 4.99 -18.93 -2.90
CA THR A 194 4.85 -17.73 -3.73
C THR A 194 6.22 -17.13 -4.06
N SER A 195 7.08 -16.91 -3.07
CA SER A 195 8.44 -16.40 -3.27
C SER A 195 9.25 -17.28 -4.24
N LEU A 196 9.16 -18.61 -4.08
CA LEU A 196 9.84 -19.58 -4.92
C LEU A 196 9.17 -19.80 -6.29
N LYS A 197 8.04 -19.16 -6.58
CA LYS A 197 7.26 -19.31 -7.83
C LYS A 197 6.83 -20.77 -8.10
N ILE A 198 6.28 -21.44 -7.10
CA ILE A 198 5.75 -22.81 -7.19
C ILE A 198 4.37 -22.79 -7.86
N SER A 199 4.20 -23.61 -8.90
CA SER A 199 3.00 -23.60 -9.75
C SER A 199 1.73 -24.08 -9.07
N LYS A 200 1.84 -24.96 -8.06
CA LYS A 200 0.69 -25.55 -7.36
C LYS A 200 0.32 -24.84 -6.06
N LYS A 201 0.88 -23.66 -5.76
CA LYS A 201 0.72 -22.99 -4.46
C LYS A 201 -0.74 -22.77 -4.00
N ASP A 202 -1.69 -22.65 -4.93
CA ASP A 202 -3.08 -22.32 -4.61
C ASP A 202 -3.81 -23.42 -3.81
N HIS A 203 -3.29 -24.65 -3.77
CA HIS A 203 -3.86 -25.69 -2.90
C HIS A 203 -3.68 -25.41 -1.40
N TYR A 204 -2.75 -24.52 -1.02
CA TYR A 204 -2.60 -24.08 0.38
C TYR A 204 -3.71 -23.12 0.80
N LEU A 205 -4.34 -22.40 -0.14
CA LEU A 205 -5.41 -21.44 0.15
C LEU A 205 -6.63 -22.10 0.79
N SER A 206 -7.01 -23.30 0.33
CA SER A 206 -8.12 -24.04 0.94
C SER A 206 -7.81 -24.50 2.37
N HIS A 207 -6.54 -24.76 2.68
CA HIS A 207 -6.10 -25.09 4.04
C HIS A 207 -6.06 -23.86 4.95
N ILE A 208 -5.62 -22.69 4.43
CA ILE A 208 -5.71 -21.41 5.17
C ILE A 208 -7.17 -21.15 5.56
N GLN A 209 -8.10 -21.22 4.59
CA GLN A 209 -9.52 -21.04 4.88
C GLN A 209 -10.03 -22.07 5.89
N ARG A 210 -9.69 -23.36 5.72
CA ARG A 210 -10.07 -24.43 6.65
C ARG A 210 -9.67 -24.09 8.10
N PHE A 211 -8.43 -23.68 8.34
CA PHE A 211 -7.97 -23.41 9.71
C PHE A 211 -8.52 -22.10 10.28
N ILE A 212 -8.80 -21.09 9.44
CA ILE A 212 -9.57 -19.91 9.86
C ILE A 212 -10.97 -20.35 10.32
N ASP A 213 -11.69 -21.13 9.51
CA ASP A 213 -13.04 -21.61 9.83
C ASP A 213 -13.04 -22.48 11.11
N GLU A 214 -12.04 -23.35 11.28
CA GLU A 214 -11.89 -24.16 12.49
C GLU A 214 -11.70 -23.30 13.73
N ILE A 215 -10.88 -22.23 13.68
CA ILE A 215 -10.71 -21.32 14.82
C ILE A 215 -12.00 -20.52 15.08
N LEU A 216 -12.63 -19.98 14.03
CA LEU A 216 -13.88 -19.22 14.17
C LEU A 216 -15.02 -20.09 14.72
N SER A 217 -15.00 -21.41 14.46
CA SER A 217 -15.95 -22.35 15.05
C SER A 217 -15.81 -22.53 16.57
N LEU A 218 -14.68 -22.08 17.15
CA LEU A 218 -14.42 -22.06 18.59
C LEU A 218 -14.75 -20.70 19.22
N VAL A 219 -15.30 -19.75 18.46
CA VAL A 219 -15.70 -18.44 18.99
C VAL A 219 -17.08 -18.55 19.62
N GLU A 220 -17.16 -18.25 20.92
CA GLU A 220 -18.40 -18.20 21.70
C GLU A 220 -18.46 -16.88 22.47
N GLU A 221 -19.56 -16.14 22.42
CA GLU A 221 -19.81 -14.94 23.24
C GLU A 221 -18.66 -13.89 23.28
N ASN A 222 -17.94 -13.70 22.17
CA ASN A 222 -16.76 -12.82 22.04
C ASN A 222 -15.49 -13.29 22.78
N ARG A 223 -15.30 -14.60 22.90
CA ARG A 223 -14.02 -15.23 23.27
C ARG A 223 -13.73 -16.43 22.37
N ILE A 224 -12.47 -16.85 22.30
CA ILE A 224 -12.10 -18.16 21.74
C ILE A 224 -12.10 -19.18 22.88
N VAL A 225 -12.78 -20.31 22.69
CA VAL A 225 -12.75 -21.44 23.62
C VAL A 225 -11.41 -22.16 23.49
N GLU A 226 -10.56 -22.04 24.53
CA GLU A 226 -9.22 -22.61 24.57
C GLU A 226 -9.23 -24.15 24.48
N MET A 227 -10.11 -24.79 25.26
CA MET A 227 -10.30 -26.23 25.29
C MET A 227 -11.79 -26.56 25.42
N THR A 228 -12.34 -27.33 24.48
CA THR A 228 -13.75 -27.74 24.56
C THR A 228 -13.91 -28.86 25.57
N SER A 229 -14.88 -28.80 26.47
CA SER A 229 -15.23 -29.89 27.41
C SER A 229 -16.68 -30.34 27.22
N THR A 230 -17.00 -31.56 27.65
CA THR A 230 -18.37 -32.08 27.68
C THR A 230 -19.23 -31.42 28.76
N ASN A 231 -18.57 -30.79 29.76
CA ASN A 231 -19.23 -30.00 30.80
C ASN A 231 -18.91 -28.50 30.60
N PRO A 232 -19.90 -27.67 30.18
CA PRO A 232 -19.69 -26.24 29.98
C PRO A 232 -19.34 -25.49 31.27
N GLU A 233 -19.65 -26.06 32.44
CA GLU A 233 -19.31 -25.48 33.76
C GLU A 233 -17.96 -25.96 34.30
N SER A 234 -17.20 -26.74 33.53
CA SER A 234 -15.85 -27.14 33.92
C SER A 234 -14.85 -26.00 33.80
N LEU A 235 -13.79 -26.04 34.61
CA LEU A 235 -12.69 -25.07 34.55
C LEU A 235 -12.15 -24.93 33.12
N LEU A 236 -12.02 -26.05 32.41
CA LEU A 236 -11.51 -26.10 31.03
C LEU A 236 -12.43 -25.39 30.03
N SER A 237 -13.74 -25.50 30.17
CA SER A 237 -14.67 -24.80 29.28
C SER A 237 -14.74 -23.30 29.55
N ARG A 238 -14.57 -22.89 30.81
CA ARG A 238 -14.77 -21.51 31.26
C ARG A 238 -13.53 -20.64 31.13
N HIS A 239 -12.34 -21.19 31.31
CA HIS A 239 -11.13 -20.38 31.26
C HIS A 239 -10.87 -19.79 29.86
N VAL A 240 -10.24 -18.63 29.86
CA VAL A 240 -9.85 -17.87 28.68
C VAL A 240 -8.35 -17.60 28.79
N ASN A 241 -7.65 -17.73 27.66
CA ASN A 241 -6.27 -17.31 27.51
C ASN A 241 -6.21 -16.04 26.63
N PRO A 242 -6.09 -14.84 27.24
CA PRO A 242 -6.03 -13.60 26.47
C PRO A 242 -4.86 -13.56 25.49
N GLY A 243 -3.72 -14.17 25.84
CA GLY A 243 -2.55 -14.25 24.99
C GLY A 243 -2.80 -15.03 23.71
N HIS A 244 -3.36 -16.24 23.81
CA HIS A 244 -3.71 -17.04 22.63
C HIS A 244 -4.78 -16.37 21.78
N THR A 245 -5.74 -15.67 22.40
CA THR A 245 -6.75 -14.93 21.64
C THR A 245 -6.11 -13.86 20.76
N LEU A 246 -5.19 -13.07 21.31
CA LEU A 246 -4.48 -12.02 20.57
C LEU A 246 -3.52 -12.60 19.52
N GLU A 247 -2.78 -13.66 19.86
CA GLU A 247 -1.89 -14.34 18.91
C GLU A 247 -2.67 -14.96 17.74
N SER A 248 -3.79 -15.63 18.05
CA SER A 248 -4.65 -16.22 17.03
C SER A 248 -5.30 -15.16 16.16
N ALA A 249 -5.63 -13.98 16.70
CA ALA A 249 -6.22 -12.91 15.93
C ALA A 249 -5.27 -12.41 14.83
N TRP A 250 -3.99 -12.17 15.15
CA TRP A 250 -3.06 -11.72 14.11
C TRP A 250 -2.71 -12.83 13.11
N PHE A 251 -2.69 -14.11 13.50
CA PHE A 251 -2.62 -15.22 12.54
C PHE A 251 -3.80 -15.23 11.57
N ILE A 252 -5.02 -15.02 12.06
CA ILE A 252 -6.21 -14.93 11.20
C ILE A 252 -6.06 -13.71 10.28
N ILE A 253 -5.71 -12.53 10.79
CA ILE A 253 -5.50 -11.32 9.97
C ILE A 253 -4.47 -11.59 8.85
N HIS A 254 -3.38 -12.29 9.17
CA HIS A 254 -2.37 -12.66 8.18
C HIS A 254 -2.91 -13.60 7.11
N GLY A 255 -3.70 -14.61 7.49
CA GLY A 255 -4.35 -15.54 6.57
C GLY A 255 -5.46 -14.89 5.74
N LEU A 256 -6.19 -13.92 6.30
CA LEU A 256 -7.27 -13.19 5.63
C LEU A 256 -6.81 -12.42 4.38
N ARG A 257 -5.50 -12.14 4.25
CA ARG A 257 -4.90 -11.56 3.04
C ARG A 257 -5.13 -12.43 1.79
N TYR A 258 -5.49 -13.70 1.96
CA TYR A 258 -5.58 -14.68 0.88
C TYR A 258 -6.97 -15.32 0.73
N VAL A 259 -7.98 -14.83 1.45
CA VAL A 259 -9.37 -15.32 1.35
C VAL A 259 -10.26 -14.34 0.58
N LYS A 260 -11.51 -14.72 0.33
CA LYS A 260 -12.48 -13.85 -0.35
C LYS A 260 -12.82 -12.61 0.49
N GLU A 261 -13.02 -11.50 -0.20
CA GLU A 261 -13.14 -10.17 0.39
C GLU A 261 -14.36 -9.99 1.33
N ASP A 262 -15.49 -10.58 0.99
CA ASP A 262 -16.70 -10.55 1.83
C ASP A 262 -16.47 -11.22 3.18
N VAL A 263 -15.84 -12.39 3.17
CA VAL A 263 -15.44 -13.13 4.38
C VAL A 263 -14.41 -12.34 5.20
N ARG A 264 -13.48 -11.66 4.53
CA ARG A 264 -12.42 -10.87 5.17
C ARG A 264 -12.95 -9.72 6.01
N VAL A 265 -13.84 -8.89 5.47
CA VAL A 265 -14.37 -7.70 6.17
C VAL A 265 -15.17 -8.12 7.40
N GLU A 266 -16.09 -9.08 7.26
CA GLU A 266 -16.90 -9.59 8.37
C GLU A 266 -16.03 -10.18 9.48
N THR A 267 -15.01 -10.97 9.10
CA THR A 267 -14.10 -11.57 10.07
C THR A 267 -13.26 -10.52 10.79
N LEU A 268 -12.79 -9.47 10.10
CA LEU A 268 -11.97 -8.42 10.72
C LEU A 268 -12.75 -7.65 11.80
N GLU A 269 -14.00 -7.28 11.54
CA GLU A 269 -14.88 -6.62 12.54
C GLU A 269 -15.10 -7.50 13.78
N GLN A 270 -15.30 -8.81 13.56
CA GLN A 270 -15.42 -9.78 14.66
C GLN A 270 -14.12 -9.88 15.47
N LEU A 271 -12.96 -9.91 14.81
CA LEU A 271 -11.65 -9.99 15.46
C LEU A 271 -11.32 -8.74 16.28
N GLU A 272 -11.69 -7.55 15.80
CA GLU A 272 -11.53 -6.32 16.58
C GLU A 272 -12.31 -6.40 17.90
N THR A 273 -13.56 -6.83 17.83
CA THR A 273 -14.42 -7.02 19.01
C THR A 273 -13.82 -8.04 19.98
N LEU A 274 -13.37 -9.18 19.44
CA LEU A 274 -12.72 -10.26 20.18
C LEU A 274 -11.45 -9.80 20.89
N CYS A 275 -10.58 -9.07 20.20
CA CYS A 275 -9.32 -8.55 20.75
C CYS A 275 -9.57 -7.52 21.85
N VAL A 276 -10.52 -6.59 21.66
CA VAL A 276 -10.90 -5.63 22.71
C VAL A 276 -11.43 -6.37 23.94
N HIS A 277 -12.23 -7.43 23.75
CA HIS A 277 -12.76 -8.22 24.86
C HIS A 277 -11.65 -8.95 25.62
N ALA A 278 -10.73 -9.62 24.90
CA ALA A 278 -9.57 -10.29 25.47
C ALA A 278 -8.68 -9.34 26.27
N LEU A 279 -8.40 -8.15 25.73
CA LEU A 279 -7.63 -7.12 26.44
C LEU A 279 -8.34 -6.62 27.69
N LYS A 280 -9.65 -6.33 27.61
CA LYS A 280 -10.42 -5.82 28.77
C LYS A 280 -10.53 -6.84 29.90
N LYS A 281 -10.81 -8.10 29.56
CA LYS A 281 -10.95 -9.19 30.54
C LYS A 281 -9.61 -9.67 31.09
N GLY A 282 -8.62 -9.80 30.22
CA GLY A 282 -7.28 -10.26 30.58
C GLY A 282 -6.45 -9.23 31.34
N TRP A 283 -6.75 -7.94 31.21
CA TRP A 283 -5.96 -6.89 31.87
C TRP A 283 -6.26 -6.80 33.36
N ASP A 284 -5.23 -6.96 34.19
CA ASP A 284 -5.33 -6.75 35.63
C ASP A 284 -5.43 -5.27 35.95
N THR A 285 -6.59 -4.86 36.47
CA THR A 285 -6.87 -3.47 36.82
C THR A 285 -6.18 -3.02 38.11
N GLU A 286 -5.68 -3.95 38.92
CA GLU A 286 -4.99 -3.66 40.17
C GLU A 286 -3.48 -3.48 39.96
N PHE A 287 -2.83 -4.42 39.27
CA PHE A 287 -1.36 -4.42 39.09
C PHE A 287 -0.90 -4.12 37.67
N GLY A 288 -1.81 -4.07 36.69
CA GLY A 288 -1.47 -3.96 35.27
C GLY A 288 -1.05 -5.29 34.66
N GLY A 289 -0.89 -5.29 33.33
CA GLY A 289 -0.48 -6.46 32.56
C GLY A 289 -1.59 -7.50 32.38
N LEU A 290 -1.40 -8.34 31.36
CA LEU A 290 -2.29 -9.45 31.05
C LEU A 290 -2.06 -10.60 32.03
N LEU A 291 -3.14 -11.05 32.66
CA LEU A 291 -3.20 -12.32 33.40
C LEU A 291 -3.05 -13.48 32.42
N ARG A 292 -2.43 -14.57 32.87
CA ARG A 292 -2.22 -15.76 32.06
C ARG A 292 -3.54 -16.40 31.65
N PHE A 293 -4.43 -16.58 32.62
CA PHE A 293 -5.76 -17.12 32.42
C PHE A 293 -6.78 -16.28 33.17
N VAL A 294 -8.00 -16.20 32.62
CA VAL A 294 -9.14 -15.58 33.29
C VAL A 294 -10.39 -16.43 33.14
N ASP A 295 -11.37 -16.27 34.02
CA ASP A 295 -12.69 -16.86 33.84
C ASP A 295 -13.49 -16.10 32.76
N VAL A 296 -14.46 -16.75 32.12
CA VAL A 296 -15.39 -16.09 31.20
C VAL A 296 -16.11 -14.90 31.85
N ASP A 297 -16.47 -15.02 33.14
CA ASP A 297 -17.21 -13.99 33.88
C ASP A 297 -16.31 -12.99 34.62
N GLY A 298 -15.06 -13.37 34.92
CA GLY A 298 -14.22 -12.65 35.88
C GLY A 298 -12.72 -12.89 35.76
N LEU A 299 -12.00 -12.75 36.87
CA LEU A 299 -10.54 -12.86 36.91
C LEU A 299 -10.06 -14.28 37.22
N GLU A 300 -10.41 -14.83 38.38
CA GLU A 300 -9.96 -16.16 38.79
C GLU A 300 -10.78 -17.25 38.07
N PRO A 301 -10.16 -18.18 37.32
CA PRO A 301 -10.86 -19.29 36.68
C PRO A 301 -11.65 -20.13 37.67
N GLU A 302 -12.96 -20.27 37.44
CA GLU A 302 -13.86 -21.08 38.26
C GLU A 302 -14.35 -22.31 37.47
N GLY A 303 -14.93 -23.29 38.16
CA GLY A 303 -15.58 -24.44 37.52
C GLY A 303 -15.27 -25.79 38.18
N GLU A 304 -16.00 -26.81 37.75
CA GLU A 304 -15.74 -28.21 38.15
C GLU A 304 -14.39 -28.66 37.59
N GLN A 305 -13.58 -29.33 38.43
CA GLN A 305 -12.25 -29.83 38.07
C GLN A 305 -12.24 -31.35 38.05
N TYR A 306 -11.52 -31.94 37.09
CA TYR A 306 -11.37 -33.38 36.92
C TYR A 306 -9.95 -33.90 37.20
N ASP A 307 -9.17 -33.14 37.97
CA ASP A 307 -7.80 -33.47 38.42
C ASP A 307 -6.80 -33.78 37.29
N THR A 308 -6.91 -33.08 36.15
CA THR A 308 -5.90 -33.15 35.08
C THR A 308 -4.71 -32.23 35.36
N HIS A 309 -3.54 -32.54 34.77
CA HIS A 309 -2.34 -31.70 34.92
C HIS A 309 -2.56 -30.27 34.39
N TYR A 310 -3.33 -30.14 33.31
CA TYR A 310 -3.62 -28.83 32.71
C TYR A 310 -4.60 -28.00 33.56
N GLU A 311 -5.60 -28.61 34.20
CA GLU A 311 -6.47 -27.90 35.15
C GLU A 311 -5.69 -27.38 36.36
N TRP A 312 -4.77 -28.18 36.90
CA TRP A 312 -3.88 -27.74 37.97
C TRP A 312 -3.04 -26.54 37.55
N LEU A 313 -2.49 -26.56 36.32
CA LEU A 313 -1.72 -25.45 35.76
C LEU A 313 -2.56 -24.17 35.68
N VAL A 314 -3.78 -24.26 35.14
CA VAL A 314 -4.69 -23.11 35.04
C VAL A 314 -4.95 -22.55 36.43
N ALA A 315 -5.41 -23.38 37.37
CA ALA A 315 -5.74 -22.95 38.73
C ALA A 315 -4.53 -22.40 39.50
N ALA A 316 -3.32 -22.96 39.31
CA ALA A 316 -2.14 -22.56 40.06
C ALA A 316 -1.40 -21.34 39.49
N THR A 317 -1.68 -20.95 38.24
CA THR A 317 -0.87 -19.92 37.56
C THR A 317 -1.69 -18.87 36.80
N TRP A 318 -3.01 -18.83 36.97
CA TRP A 318 -3.90 -17.92 36.26
C TRP A 318 -3.48 -16.45 36.39
N ASP A 319 -2.99 -16.05 37.56
CA ASP A 319 -2.66 -14.67 37.88
C ASP A 319 -1.22 -14.26 37.54
N THR A 320 -0.41 -15.20 37.08
CA THR A 320 0.96 -14.93 36.64
C THR A 320 0.97 -14.04 35.39
N LYS A 321 2.06 -13.29 35.22
CA LYS A 321 2.29 -12.48 34.01
C LYS A 321 3.42 -13.14 33.24
N LEU A 322 3.07 -13.73 32.11
CA LEU A 322 4.06 -14.31 31.19
C LEU A 322 4.49 -13.27 30.17
N TRP A 323 5.72 -13.37 29.71
CA TRP A 323 6.27 -12.49 28.68
C TRP A 323 5.62 -12.67 27.30
N TRP A 324 5.34 -13.91 26.90
CA TRP A 324 4.86 -14.21 25.54
C TRP A 324 3.46 -13.61 25.24
N PRO A 325 2.43 -13.66 26.13
CA PRO A 325 1.13 -13.02 25.85
C PRO A 325 1.29 -11.52 25.59
N HIS A 326 2.24 -10.89 26.30
CA HIS A 326 2.50 -9.48 26.18
C HIS A 326 3.24 -9.13 24.88
N ALA A 327 4.19 -9.98 24.44
CA ALA A 327 4.85 -9.82 23.16
C ALA A 327 3.84 -9.91 21.99
N GLU A 328 2.95 -10.90 22.03
CA GLU A 328 1.89 -11.06 21.03
C GLU A 328 0.89 -9.89 21.06
N ALA A 329 0.54 -9.40 22.25
CA ALA A 329 -0.34 -8.25 22.42
C ALA A 329 0.26 -6.94 21.86
N LEU A 330 1.57 -6.72 22.02
CA LEU A 330 2.25 -5.55 21.46
C LEU A 330 2.13 -5.52 19.93
N TYR A 331 2.40 -6.65 19.27
CA TYR A 331 2.29 -6.74 17.82
C TYR A 331 0.82 -6.62 17.36
N THR A 332 -0.09 -7.37 17.97
CA THR A 332 -1.51 -7.40 17.61
C THR A 332 -2.13 -6.01 17.67
N THR A 333 -1.84 -5.24 18.73
CA THR A 333 -2.39 -3.89 18.89
C THR A 333 -1.83 -2.89 17.88
N LEU A 334 -0.54 -2.98 17.51
CA LEU A 334 0.00 -2.17 16.41
C LEU A 334 -0.57 -2.58 15.04
N LEU A 335 -0.74 -3.88 14.80
CA LEU A 335 -1.33 -4.38 13.57
C LEU A 335 -2.76 -3.85 13.41
N LEU A 336 -3.59 -3.96 14.45
CA LEU A 336 -4.96 -3.44 14.44
C LEU A 336 -5.03 -1.91 14.40
N ARG A 337 -4.09 -1.20 15.03
CA ARG A 337 -3.93 0.26 14.88
C ARG A 337 -3.74 0.65 13.41
N ASN A 338 -2.98 -0.15 12.65
CA ASN A 338 -2.70 0.11 11.24
C ASN A 338 -3.85 -0.31 10.29
N LEU A 339 -4.78 -1.16 10.75
CA LEU A 339 -5.88 -1.69 9.93
C LEU A 339 -7.25 -1.03 10.18
N SER A 340 -7.60 -0.75 11.43
CA SER A 340 -8.97 -0.39 11.83
C SER A 340 -9.30 1.11 11.75
N GLY A 341 -8.29 1.97 11.70
CA GLY A 341 -8.46 3.43 11.82
C GLY A 341 -8.99 3.91 13.18
N ASP A 342 -9.29 3.01 14.14
CA ASP A 342 -9.79 3.36 15.47
C ASP A 342 -8.64 3.74 16.43
N CYS A 343 -8.80 4.88 17.09
CA CYS A 343 -7.87 5.38 18.10
C CYS A 343 -7.70 4.46 19.32
N ILE A 344 -8.66 3.55 19.61
CA ILE A 344 -8.59 2.66 20.78
C ILE A 344 -7.33 1.77 20.76
N TRP A 345 -6.85 1.39 19.59
CA TRP A 345 -5.69 0.51 19.45
C TRP A 345 -4.39 1.20 19.81
N LYS A 346 -4.31 2.52 19.56
CA LYS A 346 -3.19 3.34 20.03
C LYS A 346 -3.15 3.37 21.55
N ASP A 347 -4.29 3.59 22.20
CA ASP A 347 -4.38 3.65 23.66
C ASP A 347 -4.00 2.29 24.30
N TRP A 348 -4.48 1.19 23.73
CA TRP A 348 -4.11 -0.15 24.20
C TRP A 348 -2.62 -0.44 24.01
N TYR A 349 -2.07 -0.09 22.85
CA TYR A 349 -0.66 -0.27 22.59
C TYR A 349 0.20 0.52 23.57
N GLU A 350 -0.07 1.81 23.78
CA GLU A 350 0.69 2.65 24.72
C GLU A 350 0.59 2.13 26.16
N LYS A 351 -0.58 1.61 26.55
CA LYS A 351 -0.79 0.98 27.86
C LYS A 351 0.02 -0.32 28.03
N LEU A 352 0.00 -1.19 27.01
CA LEU A 352 0.77 -2.44 26.98
C LEU A 352 2.27 -2.16 27.00
N GLU A 353 2.74 -1.29 26.10
CA GLU A 353 4.13 -0.89 25.96
C GLU A 353 4.67 -0.37 27.30
N SER A 354 3.96 0.54 27.95
CA SER A 354 4.38 1.11 29.24
C SER A 354 4.55 0.04 30.31
N TYR A 355 3.62 -0.92 30.40
CA TYR A 355 3.72 -2.01 31.36
C TYR A 355 4.85 -2.97 31.02
N VAL A 356 4.96 -3.37 29.75
CA VAL A 356 5.87 -4.43 29.30
C VAL A 356 7.31 -4.03 29.51
N PHE A 357 7.71 -2.86 29.02
CA PHE A 357 9.10 -2.40 29.11
C PHE A 357 9.49 -1.97 30.52
N LYS A 358 8.52 -1.71 31.41
CA LYS A 358 8.78 -1.53 32.84
C LYS A 358 8.98 -2.86 33.58
N THR A 359 8.27 -3.91 33.16
CA THR A 359 8.08 -5.11 33.99
C THR A 359 8.95 -6.27 33.54
N PHE A 360 9.06 -6.56 32.24
CA PHE A 360 9.69 -7.80 31.77
C PHE A 360 11.21 -7.73 31.59
N PRO A 361 11.79 -6.65 31.01
CA PRO A 361 13.23 -6.55 30.81
C PRO A 361 14.03 -6.86 32.06
N HIS A 362 15.15 -7.55 31.88
CA HIS A 362 16.05 -7.85 32.97
C HIS A 362 16.64 -6.54 33.55
N PRO A 363 16.61 -6.32 34.88
CA PRO A 363 17.08 -5.07 35.48
C PRO A 363 18.60 -4.87 35.33
N ASP A 364 19.36 -5.96 35.27
CA ASP A 364 20.76 -5.93 34.85
C ASP A 364 20.84 -5.95 33.32
N GLN A 365 21.20 -4.79 32.76
CA GLN A 365 21.36 -4.58 31.34
C GLN A 365 22.49 -5.40 30.69
N SER A 366 23.45 -5.90 31.49
CA SER A 366 24.53 -6.77 30.98
C SER A 366 24.06 -8.19 30.70
N ILE A 367 22.97 -8.62 31.34
CA ILE A 367 22.32 -9.90 31.06
C ILE A 367 21.51 -9.80 29.77
N GLY A 368 20.73 -8.72 29.63
CA GLY A 368 19.79 -8.56 28.54
C GLY A 368 18.57 -9.48 28.69
N GLU A 369 17.78 -9.61 27.63
CA GLU A 369 16.59 -10.47 27.59
C GLU A 369 15.47 -10.09 28.60
N TRP A 370 14.30 -10.74 28.49
CA TRP A 370 13.20 -10.62 29.45
C TRP A 370 13.21 -11.74 30.49
N ILE A 371 12.68 -11.44 31.68
CA ILE A 371 12.34 -12.45 32.70
C ILE A 371 10.99 -13.06 32.30
N GLN A 372 10.95 -14.36 32.07
CA GLN A 372 9.81 -15.07 31.47
C GLN A 372 8.56 -15.10 32.37
N ILE A 373 8.72 -15.33 33.67
CA ILE A 373 7.59 -15.47 34.60
C ILE A 373 7.66 -14.38 35.66
N ARG A 374 6.59 -13.60 35.76
CA ARG A 374 6.34 -12.72 36.88
C ARG A 374 5.13 -13.18 37.67
N ASP A 375 5.15 -12.92 38.98
CA ASP A 375 3.95 -13.02 39.79
C ASP A 375 2.93 -11.94 39.39
N ARG A 376 1.74 -11.95 40.01
CA ARG A 376 0.68 -10.99 39.71
C ARG A 376 1.11 -9.52 39.91
N LYS A 377 2.06 -9.25 40.81
CA LYS A 377 2.57 -7.89 41.11
C LYS A 377 3.68 -7.44 40.16
N GLY A 378 4.17 -8.32 39.30
CA GLY A 378 5.26 -8.04 38.37
C GLY A 378 6.66 -8.41 38.88
N GLU A 379 6.76 -9.07 40.04
CA GLU A 379 8.05 -9.51 40.59
C GLU A 379 8.50 -10.84 39.95
N PRO A 380 9.82 -11.09 39.79
CA PRO A 380 10.31 -12.35 39.22
C PRO A 380 9.84 -13.57 40.01
N LEU A 381 9.30 -14.58 39.32
CA LEU A 381 8.86 -15.83 39.92
C LEU A 381 9.71 -16.99 39.37
N ASN A 382 10.65 -17.49 40.18
CA ASN A 382 11.49 -18.64 39.82
C ASN A 382 10.74 -19.95 40.01
N GLN A 383 9.92 -20.31 39.03
CA GLN A 383 9.15 -21.55 39.00
C GLN A 383 9.28 -22.22 37.62
N VAL A 384 9.40 -23.54 37.60
CA VAL A 384 9.20 -24.30 36.35
C VAL A 384 7.71 -24.51 36.18
N VAL A 385 7.16 -23.93 35.11
CA VAL A 385 5.72 -24.00 34.81
C VAL A 385 5.37 -25.32 34.12
N ALA A 386 6.15 -25.72 33.11
CA ALA A 386 5.99 -27.04 32.47
C ALA A 386 7.32 -27.63 32.03
N LEU A 387 8.16 -26.84 31.36
CA LEU A 387 9.51 -27.22 30.97
C LEU A 387 10.50 -26.15 31.41
N PRO A 388 11.76 -26.50 31.69
CA PRO A 388 12.78 -25.55 32.11
C PRO A 388 13.32 -24.73 30.91
N VAL A 389 12.45 -24.33 29.97
CA VAL A 389 12.83 -23.75 28.68
C VAL A 389 12.47 -22.27 28.62
N LYS A 390 13.49 -21.44 28.47
CA LYS A 390 13.42 -20.04 28.06
C LYS A 390 13.65 -20.00 26.55
N ASP A 391 12.72 -19.43 25.80
CA ASP A 391 12.71 -19.50 24.33
C ASP A 391 12.69 -18.07 23.77
N PRO A 392 13.52 -17.69 22.77
CA PRO A 392 13.57 -16.32 22.24
C PRO A 392 12.35 -15.92 21.41
N PHE A 393 11.55 -16.90 20.97
CA PHE A 393 10.78 -16.79 19.75
C PHE A 393 9.75 -15.68 19.76
N HIS A 394 8.89 -15.60 20.78
CA HIS A 394 7.77 -14.67 20.75
C HIS A 394 8.19 -13.20 20.80
N ILE A 395 9.28 -12.85 21.53
CA ILE A 395 9.76 -11.46 21.69
C ILE A 395 10.41 -11.05 20.39
N ILE A 396 11.38 -11.85 19.93
CA ILE A 396 12.14 -11.50 18.73
C ILE A 396 11.22 -11.54 17.51
N ARG A 397 10.28 -12.50 17.40
CA ARG A 397 9.24 -12.49 16.35
C ARG A 397 8.38 -11.24 16.43
N ALA A 398 7.86 -10.87 17.60
CA ALA A 398 7.08 -9.65 17.73
C ALA A 398 7.90 -8.42 17.33
N TYR A 399 9.18 -8.34 17.69
CA TYR A 399 10.06 -7.24 17.29
C TYR A 399 10.29 -7.21 15.78
N ILE A 400 10.60 -8.36 15.16
CA ILE A 400 10.73 -8.48 13.70
C ILE A 400 9.45 -8.00 13.02
N LEU A 401 8.29 -8.51 13.45
CA LEU A 401 7.00 -8.17 12.84
C LEU A 401 6.61 -6.69 13.08
N VAL A 402 6.94 -6.11 14.23
CA VAL A 402 6.73 -4.68 14.48
C VAL A 402 7.66 -3.84 13.62
N ILE A 403 8.94 -4.20 13.53
CA ILE A 403 9.89 -3.52 12.65
C ILE A 403 9.37 -3.60 11.22
N GLN A 404 9.01 -4.77 10.70
CA GLN A 404 8.45 -4.91 9.35
C GLN A 404 7.13 -4.18 9.14
N LEU A 405 6.24 -4.16 10.13
CA LEU A 405 4.97 -3.43 10.05
C LEU A 405 5.20 -1.91 9.95
N LEU A 406 6.24 -1.41 10.61
CA LEU A 406 6.55 0.02 10.64
C LEU A 406 7.54 0.44 9.52
N GLU A 407 8.40 -0.47 9.07
CA GLU A 407 9.46 -0.25 8.07
C GLU A 407 9.15 -0.74 6.66
N GLY A 408 8.46 -1.88 6.56
CA GLY A 408 8.28 -2.63 5.32
C GLY A 408 7.79 -1.70 4.22
N GLU A 409 8.11 -2.01 2.96
CA GLU A 409 7.68 -1.28 1.76
C GLU A 409 6.21 -0.92 1.90
N MET A 410 5.97 0.28 2.43
CA MET A 410 4.65 0.58 2.93
C MET A 410 3.76 0.70 1.70
N PRO A 411 2.53 0.17 1.75
CA PRO A 411 1.47 0.82 1.01
C PRO A 411 1.55 2.31 1.38
N TYR A 412 1.81 3.16 0.39
CA TYR A 412 2.09 4.58 0.56
C TYR A 412 0.99 5.21 1.40
N ALA A 413 1.38 6.05 2.36
CA ALA A 413 0.39 6.89 3.01
C ALA A 413 -0.15 7.84 1.93
N PHE A 414 -1.40 7.62 1.58
CA PHE A 414 -2.07 8.29 0.49
C PHE A 414 -3.31 8.95 1.04
N ARG A 415 -3.49 10.19 0.62
CA ARG A 415 -4.61 11.01 1.05
C ARG A 415 -5.32 11.53 -0.18
N VAL A 416 -6.64 11.49 -0.14
CA VAL A 416 -7.44 11.91 -1.28
C VAL A 416 -8.69 12.64 -0.85
N SER A 417 -9.06 13.65 -1.63
CA SER A 417 -10.32 14.35 -1.48
C SER A 417 -10.86 14.81 -2.83
N LYS A 418 -12.17 15.03 -2.87
CA LYS A 418 -12.92 15.50 -4.03
C LYS A 418 -13.91 16.56 -3.56
N LYS A 419 -13.95 17.72 -4.21
CA LYS A 419 -14.89 18.80 -3.93
C LYS A 419 -15.55 19.31 -5.19
N ASN A 420 -16.86 19.48 -5.13
CA ASN A 420 -17.68 20.03 -6.20
C ASN A 420 -17.32 21.52 -6.40
N ILE A 421 -17.13 21.91 -7.65
CA ILE A 421 -16.89 23.29 -8.08
C ILE A 421 -17.95 23.81 -9.05
N THR A 422 -19.04 23.09 -9.29
CA THR A 422 -20.16 23.53 -10.13
C THR A 422 -20.61 24.94 -9.72
N PRO A 423 -20.71 25.90 -10.66
CA PRO A 423 -21.15 27.25 -10.36
C PRO A 423 -22.58 27.27 -9.81
N LYS A 424 -22.82 28.12 -8.80
CA LYS A 424 -24.17 28.29 -8.23
C LYS A 424 -25.08 29.20 -9.06
N THR A 425 -24.49 29.96 -9.97
CA THR A 425 -25.18 30.90 -10.85
C THR A 425 -24.70 30.70 -12.29
N PRO A 426 -25.60 30.79 -13.29
CA PRO A 426 -25.23 30.70 -14.69
C PRO A 426 -24.09 31.66 -15.06
N VAL A 427 -23.04 31.11 -15.66
CA VAL A 427 -21.86 31.79 -16.19
C VAL A 427 -21.51 31.20 -17.56
N GLU A 428 -20.66 31.86 -18.34
CA GLU A 428 -20.25 31.35 -19.66
C GLU A 428 -19.30 30.14 -19.51
N LEU A 429 -19.49 29.14 -20.37
CA LEU A 429 -18.61 27.96 -20.46
C LEU A 429 -17.40 28.26 -21.34
N ALA A 430 -16.26 27.65 -21.02
CA ALA A 430 -15.01 27.92 -21.70
C ALA A 430 -14.77 27.02 -22.93
N GLY A 431 -14.06 27.56 -23.93
CA GLY A 431 -13.35 26.78 -24.96
C GLY A 431 -13.98 26.73 -26.35
N PHE A 432 -15.28 27.00 -26.52
CA PHE A 432 -15.92 27.05 -27.85
C PHE A 432 -16.32 28.48 -28.23
N ALA A 433 -15.62 29.05 -29.22
CA ALA A 433 -15.82 30.44 -29.66
C ALA A 433 -17.21 30.76 -30.20
N HIS A 434 -17.94 29.74 -30.70
CA HIS A 434 -19.30 29.92 -31.22
C HIS A 434 -20.39 29.85 -30.14
N ARG A 435 -20.04 29.50 -28.89
CA ARG A 435 -20.99 29.43 -27.78
C ARG A 435 -21.20 30.84 -27.22
N LEU A 436 -22.45 31.25 -27.06
CA LEU A 436 -22.81 32.60 -26.61
C LEU A 436 -23.69 32.53 -25.35
N GLY A 437 -23.42 33.42 -24.40
CA GLY A 437 -24.20 33.55 -23.17
C GLY A 437 -23.86 32.50 -22.10
N ASN A 438 -24.59 32.57 -20.99
CA ASN A 438 -24.39 31.67 -19.86
C ASN A 438 -24.89 30.25 -20.17
N TYR A 439 -24.38 29.25 -19.44
CA TYR A 439 -24.88 27.87 -19.56
C TYR A 439 -26.39 27.79 -19.27
N ASP A 440 -27.05 26.87 -19.96
CA ASP A 440 -28.49 26.65 -19.89
C ASP A 440 -28.89 25.69 -18.75
N ASP A 441 -28.04 24.69 -18.46
CA ASP A 441 -28.29 23.67 -17.44
C ASP A 441 -26.99 23.04 -16.90
N VAL A 442 -27.10 22.23 -15.85
CA VAL A 442 -26.03 21.38 -15.32
C VAL A 442 -26.41 19.93 -15.60
N TYR A 443 -25.71 19.30 -16.53
CA TYR A 443 -25.88 17.87 -16.81
C TYR A 443 -25.19 17.01 -15.75
N GLN A 444 -23.95 17.38 -15.41
CA GLN A 444 -23.10 16.65 -14.47
C GLN A 444 -22.31 17.66 -13.63
N ASP A 445 -22.13 17.34 -12.35
CA ASP A 445 -21.25 18.11 -11.48
C ASP A 445 -19.77 18.01 -11.90
N ILE A 446 -19.04 19.10 -11.68
CA ILE A 446 -17.60 19.19 -11.95
C ILE A 446 -16.81 19.37 -10.65
N TYR A 447 -15.59 18.85 -10.58
CA TYR A 447 -14.86 18.70 -9.33
C TYR A 447 -13.40 19.18 -9.38
N ILE A 448 -12.89 19.57 -8.20
CA ILE A 448 -11.46 19.54 -7.87
C ILE A 448 -11.19 18.24 -7.11
N ARG A 449 -10.07 17.59 -7.44
CA ARG A 449 -9.56 16.41 -6.72
C ARG A 449 -8.14 16.70 -6.28
N ALA A 450 -7.83 16.41 -5.02
CA ALA A 450 -6.47 16.51 -4.49
C ALA A 450 -6.00 15.13 -4.06
N PHE A 451 -4.87 14.70 -4.61
CA PHE A 451 -4.19 13.44 -4.31
C PHE A 451 -2.84 13.77 -3.70
N TRP A 452 -2.63 13.35 -2.47
CA TRP A 452 -1.44 13.63 -1.68
C TRP A 452 -0.78 12.29 -1.37
N LEU A 453 0.41 12.11 -1.92
CA LEU A 453 1.24 10.94 -1.71
C LEU A 453 2.36 11.30 -0.73
N GLU A 454 2.39 10.63 0.43
CA GLU A 454 3.48 10.79 1.38
C GLU A 454 4.67 9.93 0.94
N THR A 455 5.86 10.53 0.95
CA THR A 455 7.11 9.85 0.57
C THR A 455 8.13 9.98 1.69
N LYS A 456 9.26 9.27 1.59
CA LYS A 456 10.32 9.32 2.62
C LYS A 456 10.95 10.70 2.77
N ALA A 457 10.98 11.49 1.69
CA ALA A 457 11.71 12.76 1.65
C ALA A 457 10.78 13.98 1.46
N ASN A 458 10.01 14.00 0.38
CA ASN A 458 9.10 15.10 0.05
C ASN A 458 7.76 14.57 -0.43
N ASP A 459 6.69 14.96 0.24
CA ASP A 459 5.33 14.62 -0.18
C ASP A 459 5.04 15.18 -1.57
N VAL A 460 4.23 14.46 -2.35
CA VAL A 460 3.80 14.87 -3.69
C VAL A 460 2.32 15.18 -3.69
N LEU A 461 1.94 16.33 -4.25
CA LEU A 461 0.56 16.77 -4.35
C LEU A 461 0.15 16.95 -5.81
N LEU A 462 -0.78 16.13 -6.27
CA LEU A 462 -1.45 16.28 -7.57
C LEU A 462 -2.87 16.85 -7.35
N ILE A 463 -3.17 17.95 -8.02
CA ILE A 463 -4.48 18.58 -8.00
C ILE A 463 -5.06 18.57 -9.41
N VAL A 464 -6.22 17.93 -9.57
CA VAL A 464 -6.89 17.78 -10.87
C VAL A 464 -8.22 18.51 -10.86
N GLY A 465 -8.47 19.38 -11.84
CA GLY A 465 -9.72 20.13 -12.00
C GLY A 465 -10.48 19.75 -13.26
N ASP A 466 -11.80 19.59 -13.13
CA ASP A 466 -12.71 19.34 -14.25
C ASP A 466 -13.06 20.65 -14.98
N PHE A 467 -12.08 21.23 -15.68
CA PHE A 467 -12.28 22.39 -16.55
C PHE A 467 -11.20 22.47 -17.63
N LEU A 468 -11.24 23.54 -18.43
CA LEU A 468 -10.41 23.73 -19.60
C LEU A 468 -8.90 23.84 -19.27
N TRP A 469 -8.53 24.66 -18.29
CA TRP A 469 -7.13 24.85 -17.87
C TRP A 469 -7.01 25.56 -16.53
N TRP A 470 -5.80 25.66 -16.00
CA TRP A 470 -5.48 26.52 -14.86
C TRP A 470 -4.92 27.88 -15.29
N ASP A 471 -5.21 28.93 -14.52
CA ASP A 471 -4.54 30.23 -14.68
C ASP A 471 -3.11 30.19 -14.09
N ASP A 472 -2.13 30.71 -14.83
CA ASP A 472 -0.71 30.69 -14.42
C ASP A 472 -0.46 31.40 -13.08
N ASN A 473 -1.07 32.57 -12.89
CA ASN A 473 -0.91 33.36 -11.65
C ASN A 473 -1.68 32.72 -10.50
N GLY A 474 -2.84 32.12 -10.81
CA GLY A 474 -3.59 31.28 -9.89
C GLY A 474 -2.74 30.12 -9.36
N VAL A 475 -2.12 29.33 -10.25
CA VAL A 475 -1.24 28.21 -9.88
C VAL A 475 -0.07 28.67 -9.02
N LYS A 476 0.64 29.73 -9.43
CA LYS A 476 1.76 30.30 -8.64
C LYS A 476 1.31 30.70 -7.24
N THR A 477 0.14 31.30 -7.12
CA THR A 477 -0.43 31.72 -5.83
C THR A 477 -0.81 30.53 -4.96
N LEU A 478 -1.44 29.50 -5.54
CA LEU A 478 -1.80 28.28 -4.81
C LEU A 478 -0.56 27.49 -4.38
N LYS A 479 0.44 27.31 -5.26
CA LYS A 479 1.69 26.63 -4.93
C LYS A 479 2.40 27.28 -3.74
N ARG A 480 2.57 28.60 -3.77
CA ARG A 480 3.17 29.35 -2.65
C ARG A 480 2.39 29.15 -1.36
N ARG A 481 1.07 29.24 -1.40
CA ARG A 481 0.23 29.05 -0.21
C ARG A 481 0.30 27.63 0.33
N ILE A 482 0.32 26.61 -0.54
CA ILE A 482 0.43 25.22 -0.13
C ILE A 482 1.80 24.95 0.49
N GLU A 483 2.88 25.48 -0.11
CA GLU A 483 4.23 25.38 0.46
C GLU A 483 4.31 26.04 1.85
N GLU A 484 3.75 27.24 2.01
CA GLU A 484 3.71 27.96 3.29
C GLU A 484 2.87 27.24 4.36
N GLU A 485 1.76 26.60 3.99
CA GLU A 485 0.80 26.00 4.92
C GLU A 485 1.11 24.53 5.26
N TYR A 486 1.74 23.80 4.32
CA TYR A 486 1.91 22.35 4.40
C TYR A 486 3.36 21.87 4.22
N SER A 487 4.31 22.78 4.00
CA SER A 487 5.73 22.47 3.82
C SER A 487 6.03 21.52 2.64
N ILE A 488 5.16 21.47 1.64
CA ILE A 488 5.41 20.75 0.39
C ILE A 488 6.13 21.71 -0.58
N PRO A 489 7.38 21.44 -0.99
CA PRO A 489 8.08 22.34 -1.92
C PRO A 489 7.33 22.43 -3.24
N GLN A 490 7.34 23.60 -3.89
CA GLN A 490 6.58 23.84 -5.13
C GLN A 490 6.92 22.88 -6.28
N ALA A 491 8.13 22.32 -6.24
CA ALA A 491 8.61 21.30 -7.17
C ALA A 491 7.87 19.96 -7.02
N PHE A 492 7.21 19.68 -5.89
CA PHE A 492 6.44 18.46 -5.69
C PHE A 492 4.92 18.68 -5.81
N ILE A 493 4.50 19.85 -6.31
CA ILE A 493 3.09 20.20 -6.52
C ILE A 493 2.78 20.30 -8.01
N VAL A 494 1.77 19.56 -8.48
CA VAL A 494 1.30 19.59 -9.87
C VAL A 494 -0.18 19.92 -9.92
N PHE A 495 -0.53 20.87 -10.77
CA PHE A 495 -1.91 21.15 -11.14
C PHE A 495 -2.18 20.60 -12.53
N SER A 496 -3.28 19.89 -12.75
CA SER A 496 -3.69 19.35 -14.04
C SER A 496 -5.16 19.66 -14.29
N ALA A 497 -5.52 19.93 -15.53
CA ALA A 497 -6.90 20.12 -15.95
C ALA A 497 -7.31 18.97 -16.86
N THR A 498 -8.56 18.51 -16.75
CA THR A 498 -9.09 17.49 -17.67
C THR A 498 -9.28 18.00 -19.08
N HIS A 499 -9.21 19.33 -19.27
CA HIS A 499 -9.34 20.03 -20.54
C HIS A 499 -10.73 19.87 -21.19
N ASN A 500 -11.78 19.73 -20.37
CA ASN A 500 -13.14 19.70 -20.90
C ASN A 500 -13.61 21.11 -21.32
N HIS A 501 -14.36 21.16 -22.41
CA HIS A 501 -14.95 22.39 -22.96
C HIS A 501 -16.37 22.65 -22.43
N SER A 502 -16.75 22.03 -21.32
CA SER A 502 -18.11 22.05 -20.76
C SER A 502 -18.12 22.54 -19.31
N ALA A 503 -17.10 23.31 -18.91
CA ALA A 503 -16.99 23.98 -17.62
C ALA A 503 -16.72 25.48 -17.78
N PRO A 504 -17.03 26.33 -16.79
CA PRO A 504 -16.77 27.78 -16.88
C PRO A 504 -15.29 28.15 -16.90
N GLN A 505 -15.01 29.35 -17.41
CA GLN A 505 -13.66 29.90 -17.52
C GLN A 505 -13.01 30.15 -16.14
N THR A 506 -11.75 29.74 -16.02
CA THR A 506 -10.93 29.80 -14.79
C THR A 506 -9.75 30.79 -14.91
N SER A 507 -9.53 31.40 -16.07
CA SER A 507 -8.48 32.38 -16.32
C SER A 507 -9.04 33.67 -16.93
N GLN A 508 -8.37 34.79 -16.65
CA GLN A 508 -8.68 36.09 -17.23
C GLN A 508 -7.76 36.45 -18.41
N ARG A 509 -6.90 35.52 -18.85
CA ARG A 509 -5.80 35.82 -19.77
C ARG A 509 -6.18 35.71 -21.25
N PHE A 510 -7.16 34.88 -21.58
CA PHE A 510 -7.46 34.50 -22.97
C PHE A 510 -8.59 35.33 -23.57
N SER A 511 -8.79 35.19 -24.89
CA SER A 511 -9.88 35.86 -25.60
C SER A 511 -11.22 35.60 -24.92
N ILE A 512 -12.05 36.66 -24.77
CA ILE A 512 -13.40 36.54 -24.22
C ILE A 512 -14.31 35.67 -25.09
N ASP A 513 -13.96 35.46 -26.36
CA ASP A 513 -14.68 34.55 -27.26
C ASP A 513 -14.61 33.10 -26.76
N LEU A 514 -13.55 32.73 -26.05
CA LEU A 514 -13.46 31.42 -25.40
C LEU A 514 -14.28 31.32 -24.11
N GLY A 515 -15.23 32.22 -23.88
CA GLY A 515 -16.07 32.28 -22.68
C GLY A 515 -15.56 33.34 -21.70
N ARG A 516 -16.43 34.30 -21.37
CA ARG A 516 -16.12 35.40 -20.46
C ARG A 516 -15.85 34.90 -19.04
N PRO A 517 -14.73 35.28 -18.41
CA PRO A 517 -14.44 34.89 -17.03
C PRO A 517 -15.40 35.54 -16.03
N SER A 518 -15.82 34.75 -15.04
CA SER A 518 -16.51 35.24 -13.85
C SER A 518 -15.54 35.27 -12.67
N LEU A 519 -15.27 36.45 -12.13
CA LEU A 519 -14.34 36.62 -10.99
C LEU A 519 -14.82 35.85 -9.75
N ASP A 520 -16.13 35.89 -9.49
CA ASP A 520 -16.74 35.15 -8.38
C ASP A 520 -16.52 33.63 -8.51
N TYR A 521 -16.59 33.11 -9.74
CA TYR A 521 -16.35 31.70 -10.02
C TYR A 521 -14.86 31.34 -9.88
N ILE A 522 -13.95 32.16 -10.41
CA ILE A 522 -12.51 31.98 -10.25
C ILE A 522 -12.15 31.96 -8.75
N ASP A 523 -12.68 32.90 -7.96
CA ASP A 523 -12.49 32.95 -6.50
C ASP A 523 -13.12 31.75 -5.79
N GLN A 524 -14.25 31.22 -6.27
CA GLN A 524 -14.83 29.97 -5.78
C GLN A 524 -13.88 28.79 -6.03
N VAL A 525 -13.35 28.63 -7.24
CA VAL A 525 -12.43 27.55 -7.61
C VAL A 525 -11.17 27.62 -6.76
N MET A 526 -10.53 28.79 -6.66
CA MET A 526 -9.31 28.99 -5.87
C MET A 526 -9.50 28.64 -4.39
N ARG A 527 -10.61 29.09 -3.78
CA ARG A 527 -10.94 28.73 -2.39
C ARG A 527 -11.24 27.25 -2.22
N THR A 528 -12.01 26.67 -3.13
CA THR A 528 -12.41 25.26 -3.07
C THR A 528 -11.19 24.35 -3.24
N THR A 529 -10.22 24.73 -4.07
CA THR A 529 -8.95 24.01 -4.21
C THR A 529 -8.19 23.94 -2.90
N MET A 530 -8.01 25.06 -2.19
CA MET A 530 -7.37 25.05 -0.87
C MET A 530 -8.14 24.21 0.15
N GLN A 531 -9.48 24.29 0.15
CA GLN A 531 -10.32 23.46 1.00
C GLN A 531 -10.22 21.96 0.66
N CYS A 532 -10.01 21.63 -0.61
CA CYS A 532 -9.79 20.27 -1.08
C CYS A 532 -8.45 19.75 -0.54
N VAL A 533 -7.36 20.51 -0.72
CA VAL A 533 -6.03 20.15 -0.16
C VAL A 533 -6.08 19.97 1.36
N GLN A 534 -6.74 20.89 2.07
CA GLN A 534 -6.94 20.79 3.52
C GLN A 534 -7.69 19.51 3.91
N GLN A 535 -8.75 19.16 3.18
CA GLN A 535 -9.52 17.94 3.43
C GLN A 535 -8.71 16.68 3.12
N ALA A 536 -7.94 16.65 2.03
CA ALA A 536 -7.02 15.55 1.75
C ALA A 536 -6.08 15.34 2.94
N LYS A 537 -5.47 16.40 3.47
CA LYS A 537 -4.56 16.27 4.62
C LYS A 537 -5.20 15.60 5.84
N SER A 538 -6.51 15.75 6.08
CA SER A 538 -7.17 15.14 7.24
C SER A 538 -7.38 13.62 7.19
N CYS A 539 -7.26 12.98 6.02
CA CYS A 539 -7.59 11.55 5.86
C CYS A 539 -6.41 10.78 5.27
N SER A 540 -5.75 9.94 6.06
CA SER A 540 -4.65 9.08 5.58
C SER A 540 -5.12 7.64 5.46
N GLU A 541 -4.68 6.98 4.41
CA GLU A 541 -4.89 5.57 4.20
C GLU A 541 -3.64 4.96 3.54
N ARG A 542 -3.42 3.66 3.73
CA ARG A 542 -2.25 2.95 3.20
C ARG A 542 -2.63 2.27 1.88
N VAL A 543 -1.93 2.59 0.79
CA VAL A 543 -2.23 2.06 -0.56
C VAL A 543 -1.02 1.55 -1.34
N GLU A 544 -1.19 0.49 -2.11
CA GLU A 544 -0.22 0.01 -3.10
C GLU A 544 -0.55 0.58 -4.48
N LEU A 545 0.47 0.93 -5.26
CA LEU A 545 0.27 1.46 -6.61
C LEU A 545 0.42 0.35 -7.65
N TYR A 546 -0.59 0.20 -8.50
CA TYR A 546 -0.56 -0.69 -9.66
C TYR A 546 -0.80 0.09 -10.94
N THR A 547 -0.03 -0.21 -11.99
CA THR A 547 -0.23 0.36 -13.32
C THR A 547 -0.65 -0.70 -14.32
N TYR A 548 -1.51 -0.28 -15.25
CA TYR A 548 -2.06 -1.10 -16.31
C TYR A 548 -1.91 -0.35 -17.63
N ALA A 549 -1.39 -1.03 -18.64
CA ALA A 549 -1.19 -0.47 -19.96
C ALA A 549 -2.17 -1.10 -20.96
N GLY A 550 -2.75 -0.27 -21.81
CA GLY A 550 -3.56 -0.71 -22.94
C GLY A 550 -3.71 0.38 -23.98
N GLU A 551 -4.76 0.30 -24.79
CA GLU A 551 -5.02 1.26 -25.86
C GLU A 551 -6.44 1.80 -25.78
N SER A 552 -6.62 3.07 -26.16
CA SER A 552 -7.93 3.67 -26.41
C SER A 552 -8.18 3.88 -27.89
N HIS A 553 -9.43 3.74 -28.31
CA HIS A 553 -9.84 3.87 -29.72
C HIS A 553 -10.81 5.03 -29.97
N ILE A 554 -10.99 5.90 -28.97
CA ILE A 554 -11.90 7.05 -29.03
C ILE A 554 -11.35 8.18 -29.90
N GLY A 555 -10.04 8.39 -29.87
CA GLY A 555 -9.41 9.51 -30.54
C GLY A 555 -9.17 9.31 -32.04
N VAL A 556 -9.18 10.42 -32.77
CA VAL A 556 -8.71 10.51 -34.16
C VAL A 556 -7.90 11.80 -34.34
N ASN A 557 -6.90 11.76 -35.23
CA ASN A 557 -6.17 12.95 -35.64
C ASN A 557 -7.11 13.91 -36.38
N ARG A 558 -7.11 15.19 -35.99
CA ARG A 558 -8.05 16.20 -36.51
C ARG A 558 -7.50 17.06 -37.64
N ARG A 559 -6.31 16.74 -38.17
CA ARG A 559 -5.63 17.53 -39.20
C ARG A 559 -5.61 16.77 -40.52
N ARG A 560 -6.46 17.17 -41.47
CA ARG A 560 -6.52 16.57 -42.82
C ARG A 560 -6.16 17.58 -43.89
N SER A 561 -5.32 17.19 -44.85
CA SER A 561 -5.05 18.03 -46.01
C SER A 561 -6.16 17.90 -47.06
N VAL A 562 -6.78 19.02 -47.42
CA VAL A 562 -7.79 19.13 -48.46
C VAL A 562 -7.37 20.26 -49.41
N ASN A 563 -7.20 19.96 -50.70
CA ASN A 563 -6.76 20.93 -51.71
C ASN A 563 -5.47 21.70 -51.38
N GLY A 564 -4.58 21.12 -50.55
CA GLY A 564 -3.32 21.74 -50.14
C GLY A 564 -3.39 22.56 -48.85
N GLU A 565 -4.58 22.71 -48.26
CA GLU A 565 -4.79 23.38 -46.96
C GLU A 565 -5.07 22.33 -45.88
N VAL A 566 -4.66 22.61 -44.64
CA VAL A 566 -4.97 21.73 -43.50
C VAL A 566 -6.27 22.19 -42.85
N CYS A 567 -7.29 21.35 -42.89
CA CYS A 567 -8.60 21.58 -42.31
C CYS A 567 -8.81 20.73 -41.06
N MET A 568 -9.65 21.22 -40.14
CA MET A 568 -10.09 20.46 -38.97
C MET A 568 -11.09 19.36 -39.37
N MET A 569 -10.57 18.22 -39.82
CA MET A 569 -11.34 17.08 -40.33
C MET A 569 -10.70 15.75 -39.90
N PRO A 570 -11.46 14.65 -39.80
CA PRO A 570 -10.93 13.37 -39.37
C PRO A 570 -9.87 12.84 -40.35
N ASN A 571 -8.67 12.58 -39.82
CA ASN A 571 -7.54 12.03 -40.55
C ASN A 571 -7.18 10.63 -40.03
N ASN A 572 -7.89 9.62 -40.53
CA ASN A 572 -7.67 8.21 -40.16
C ASN A 572 -6.30 7.66 -40.60
N SER A 573 -5.60 8.33 -41.52
CA SER A 573 -4.23 7.98 -41.93
C SER A 573 -3.15 8.70 -41.12
N GLY A 574 -3.52 9.67 -40.28
CA GLY A 574 -2.61 10.40 -39.41
C GLY A 574 -2.16 9.55 -38.22
N SER A 575 -1.00 9.90 -37.65
CA SER A 575 -0.55 9.30 -36.39
C SER A 575 -1.43 9.75 -35.22
N ILE A 576 -1.47 8.91 -34.20
CA ILE A 576 -2.14 9.14 -32.93
C ILE A 576 -1.39 8.40 -31.83
N ASP A 577 -1.39 8.95 -30.63
CA ASP A 577 -1.00 8.24 -29.42
C ASP A 577 -2.22 7.50 -28.84
N ARG A 578 -2.21 6.16 -28.94
CA ARG A 578 -3.32 5.32 -28.47
C ARG A 578 -3.14 4.84 -27.05
N ASP A 579 -1.98 5.06 -26.43
CA ASP A 579 -1.72 4.44 -25.14
C ASP A 579 -2.72 4.97 -24.10
N LEU A 580 -3.26 4.02 -23.34
CA LEU A 580 -4.13 4.26 -22.21
C LEU A 580 -3.44 3.64 -20.99
N THR A 581 -3.07 4.47 -20.02
CA THR A 581 -2.47 4.00 -18.77
C THR A 581 -3.43 4.23 -17.62
N VAL A 582 -3.75 3.17 -16.89
CA VAL A 582 -4.58 3.23 -15.69
C VAL A 582 -3.69 2.98 -14.48
N SER A 583 -3.74 3.84 -13.47
CA SER A 583 -3.01 3.69 -12.22
C SER A 583 -4.00 3.56 -11.07
N GLN A 584 -3.96 2.44 -10.35
CA GLN A 584 -4.83 2.18 -9.22
C GLN A 584 -4.03 2.24 -7.93
N PHE A 585 -4.47 3.08 -7.00
CA PHE A 585 -3.98 3.15 -5.63
C PHE A 585 -4.87 2.25 -4.79
N LYS A 586 -4.44 1.01 -4.57
CA LYS A 586 -5.24 -0.02 -3.90
C LYS A 586 -4.98 -0.03 -2.41
N THR A 587 -6.03 0.02 -1.61
CA THR A 587 -5.94 -0.24 -0.18
C THR A 587 -5.44 -1.65 0.11
N LEU A 588 -5.05 -1.93 1.35
CA LEU A 588 -4.62 -3.25 1.78
C LEU A 588 -5.66 -4.36 1.57
N ASP A 589 -6.92 -4.01 1.35
CA ASP A 589 -8.02 -4.90 0.95
C ASP A 589 -8.14 -5.11 -0.58
N GLY A 590 -7.19 -4.58 -1.34
CA GLY A 590 -7.14 -4.68 -2.81
C GLY A 590 -8.12 -3.76 -3.55
N LYS A 591 -8.93 -2.94 -2.85
CA LYS A 591 -9.89 -2.03 -3.50
C LYS A 591 -9.23 -0.72 -3.93
N PRO A 592 -9.61 -0.12 -5.07
CA PRO A 592 -9.05 1.17 -5.47
C PRO A 592 -9.56 2.30 -4.56
N ARG A 593 -8.64 3.05 -3.96
CA ARG A 593 -8.91 4.32 -3.27
C ARG A 593 -8.79 5.53 -4.18
N ALA A 594 -7.94 5.43 -5.19
CA ALA A 594 -7.89 6.35 -6.31
C ALA A 594 -7.58 5.62 -7.61
N ILE A 595 -8.07 6.19 -8.71
CA ILE A 595 -7.78 5.71 -10.06
C ILE A 595 -7.37 6.91 -10.90
N TRP A 596 -6.18 6.87 -11.47
CA TRP A 596 -5.73 7.84 -12.47
C TRP A 596 -5.79 7.22 -13.85
N ILE A 597 -6.30 7.97 -14.82
CA ILE A 597 -6.42 7.52 -16.21
C ILE A 597 -5.69 8.53 -17.08
N HIS A 598 -4.55 8.13 -17.63
CA HIS A 598 -3.82 8.92 -18.62
C HIS A 598 -4.34 8.59 -20.02
N HIS A 599 -4.76 9.62 -20.74
CA HIS A 599 -5.40 9.47 -22.06
C HIS A 599 -5.14 10.67 -22.98
N THR A 600 -4.83 10.39 -24.25
CA THR A 600 -4.48 11.41 -25.26
C THR A 600 -5.65 11.67 -26.22
N CYS A 601 -6.67 12.39 -25.78
CA CYS A 601 -7.77 12.86 -26.64
C CYS A 601 -8.52 14.04 -25.99
N HIS A 602 -8.85 15.08 -26.74
CA HIS A 602 -9.64 16.21 -26.22
C HIS A 602 -11.04 15.81 -25.76
N PRO A 603 -11.52 16.25 -24.58
CA PRO A 603 -12.93 16.20 -24.20
C PRO A 603 -13.76 17.26 -24.92
N THR A 604 -14.04 16.99 -26.21
CA THR A 604 -14.84 17.83 -27.11
C THR A 604 -15.88 16.99 -27.86
N SER A 605 -16.61 16.13 -27.14
CA SER A 605 -17.60 15.22 -27.74
C SER A 605 -18.92 15.92 -28.03
N THR A 606 -19.29 16.91 -27.22
CA THR A 606 -20.45 17.78 -27.44
C THR A 606 -20.04 19.25 -27.36
N ASP A 607 -20.83 20.13 -27.98
CA ASP A 607 -20.74 21.58 -27.80
C ASP A 607 -21.96 22.17 -27.09
N ALA A 608 -22.81 21.31 -26.52
CA ALA A 608 -23.98 21.70 -25.76
C ALA A 608 -23.61 22.73 -24.69
N ASN A 609 -24.50 23.70 -24.47
CA ASN A 609 -24.28 24.79 -23.53
C ASN A 609 -24.70 24.38 -22.10
N VAL A 610 -24.17 23.27 -21.62
CA VAL A 610 -24.47 22.71 -20.28
C VAL A 610 -23.19 22.38 -19.54
N VAL A 611 -23.21 22.51 -18.21
CA VAL A 611 -22.07 22.10 -17.37
C VAL A 611 -21.95 20.57 -17.36
N SER A 612 -20.79 20.05 -17.70
CA SER A 612 -20.45 18.63 -17.56
C SER A 612 -18.95 18.37 -17.53
N GLY A 613 -18.54 17.19 -17.06
CA GLY A 613 -17.17 16.72 -17.21
C GLY A 613 -16.87 16.09 -18.58
N GLU A 614 -17.76 16.21 -19.59
CA GLU A 614 -17.67 15.53 -20.89
C GLU A 614 -17.67 13.98 -20.79
N TYR A 615 -17.34 13.29 -21.87
CA TYR A 615 -17.24 11.82 -21.89
C TYR A 615 -16.25 11.28 -20.83
N THR A 616 -15.24 12.08 -20.47
CA THR A 616 -14.26 11.73 -19.43
C THR A 616 -14.87 11.80 -18.04
N GLY A 617 -15.71 12.81 -17.76
CA GLY A 617 -16.51 12.93 -16.54
C GLY A 617 -17.53 11.80 -16.41
N VAL A 618 -18.19 11.40 -17.49
CA VAL A 618 -19.07 10.22 -17.51
C VAL A 618 -18.28 8.96 -17.14
N CYS A 619 -17.09 8.76 -17.72
CA CYS A 619 -16.21 7.64 -17.36
C CYS A 619 -15.84 7.65 -15.87
N CYS A 620 -15.46 8.81 -15.32
CA CYS A 620 -15.19 8.95 -13.89
C CYS A 620 -16.38 8.54 -13.02
N GLU A 621 -17.58 9.02 -13.33
CA GLU A 621 -18.79 8.64 -12.58
C GLU A 621 -19.05 7.15 -12.61
N LYS A 622 -18.93 6.51 -13.78
CA LYS A 622 -19.14 5.06 -13.90
C LYS A 622 -18.12 4.26 -13.09
N LEU A 623 -16.87 4.71 -13.04
CA LEU A 623 -15.85 4.08 -12.21
C LEU A 623 -16.11 4.30 -10.73
N GLU A 624 -16.58 5.48 -10.33
CA GLU A 624 -16.97 5.76 -8.94
C GLU A 624 -18.26 5.01 -8.54
N GLU A 625 -19.18 4.75 -9.47
CA GLU A 625 -20.32 3.84 -9.27
C GLU A 625 -19.85 2.40 -9.02
N GLN A 626 -18.85 1.94 -9.79
CA GLN A 626 -18.29 0.59 -9.64
C GLN A 626 -17.38 0.46 -8.41
N PHE A 627 -16.69 1.53 -8.04
CA PHE A 627 -15.77 1.59 -6.91
C PHE A 627 -16.16 2.78 -5.99
N PRO A 628 -17.17 2.63 -5.12
CA PRO A 628 -17.76 3.75 -4.36
C PRO A 628 -16.81 4.55 -3.46
N ASN A 629 -15.68 3.95 -3.06
CA ASN A 629 -14.66 4.59 -2.24
C ASN A 629 -13.50 5.17 -3.05
N ALA A 630 -13.48 4.98 -4.37
CA ALA A 630 -12.44 5.50 -5.24
C ALA A 630 -12.70 6.97 -5.57
N VAL A 631 -11.64 7.76 -5.66
CA VAL A 631 -11.68 9.06 -6.36
C VAL A 631 -10.95 8.93 -7.68
N VAL A 632 -11.64 9.23 -8.77
CA VAL A 632 -11.14 8.98 -10.13
C VAL A 632 -10.73 10.29 -10.80
N ALA A 633 -9.55 10.33 -11.42
CA ALA A 633 -9.07 11.50 -12.15
C ALA A 633 -8.54 11.15 -13.54
N ILE A 634 -8.71 12.10 -14.46
CA ILE A 634 -8.23 12.06 -15.83
C ILE A 634 -6.96 12.91 -15.90
N LEU A 635 -5.90 12.33 -16.43
CA LEU A 635 -4.63 13.00 -16.68
C LEU A 635 -4.51 13.22 -18.19
N GLN A 636 -4.70 14.47 -18.62
CA GLN A 636 -4.75 14.81 -20.03
C GLN A 636 -3.40 14.63 -20.70
N GLY A 637 -3.37 13.80 -21.76
CA GLY A 637 -2.19 13.60 -22.59
C GLY A 637 -1.82 14.80 -23.46
N PHE A 638 -0.79 14.65 -24.29
CA PHE A 638 -0.47 15.62 -25.34
C PHE A 638 -1.45 15.47 -26.51
N SER A 639 -2.66 16.01 -26.35
CA SER A 639 -3.77 15.79 -27.27
C SER A 639 -4.03 16.94 -28.24
N GLY A 640 -3.13 17.92 -28.35
CA GLY A 640 -3.35 19.19 -29.07
C GLY A 640 -3.93 19.07 -30.49
N ASP A 641 -3.80 17.93 -31.15
CA ASP A 641 -4.32 17.65 -32.49
C ASP A 641 -5.19 16.36 -32.56
N ILE A 642 -5.64 15.85 -31.41
CA ILE A 642 -6.44 14.62 -31.28
C ILE A 642 -7.79 14.94 -30.63
N ARG A 643 -8.89 14.56 -31.28
CA ARG A 643 -10.26 14.73 -30.75
C ARG A 643 -11.09 13.45 -30.88
N PRO A 644 -12.29 13.38 -30.27
CA PRO A 644 -13.13 12.19 -30.37
C PRO A 644 -13.55 11.93 -31.81
N ASN A 645 -13.57 10.66 -32.21
CA ASN A 645 -13.92 10.20 -33.55
C ASN A 645 -15.43 10.16 -33.79
N LEU A 646 -16.11 11.29 -33.56
CA LEU A 646 -17.53 11.49 -33.86
C LEU A 646 -17.65 12.08 -35.26
N VAL A 647 -17.95 11.24 -36.24
CA VAL A 647 -17.90 11.58 -37.67
C VAL A 647 -19.18 11.16 -38.38
N ASP A 648 -19.73 12.05 -39.21
CA ASP A 648 -20.80 11.75 -40.17
C ASP A 648 -20.38 12.23 -41.56
N GLU A 649 -20.62 11.40 -42.58
CA GLU A 649 -20.22 11.65 -43.99
C GLU A 649 -18.76 12.13 -44.19
N GLY A 650 -17.85 11.82 -43.26
CA GLY A 650 -16.44 12.20 -43.33
C GLY A 650 -16.08 13.55 -42.71
N GLU A 651 -17.03 14.19 -42.03
CA GLU A 651 -16.89 15.44 -41.29
C GLU A 651 -17.12 15.21 -39.78
N PHE A 652 -16.53 16.04 -38.94
CA PHE A 652 -16.80 15.98 -37.50
C PHE A 652 -18.23 16.45 -37.19
N VAL A 653 -18.93 15.70 -36.34
CA VAL A 653 -20.24 16.11 -35.81
C VAL A 653 -20.14 16.57 -34.36
N LYS A 654 -21.07 17.45 -33.99
CA LYS A 654 -21.27 17.90 -32.62
C LYS A 654 -22.21 16.92 -31.94
N GLY A 655 -21.67 16.10 -31.04
CA GLY A 655 -22.47 15.11 -30.33
C GLY A 655 -23.55 15.75 -29.48
N THR A 656 -24.68 15.09 -29.39
CA THR A 656 -25.71 15.35 -28.38
C THR A 656 -25.23 14.90 -27.00
N ILE A 657 -25.95 15.29 -25.94
CA ILE A 657 -25.68 14.79 -24.57
C ILE A 657 -25.74 13.26 -24.51
N VAL A 658 -26.63 12.62 -25.28
CA VAL A 658 -26.74 11.16 -25.33
C VAL A 658 -25.50 10.53 -25.97
N GLU A 659 -24.98 11.12 -27.06
CA GLU A 659 -23.76 10.62 -27.71
C GLU A 659 -22.52 10.84 -26.84
N MET A 660 -22.46 11.94 -26.08
CA MET A 660 -21.41 12.16 -25.06
C MET A 660 -21.45 11.10 -23.96
N GLN A 661 -22.65 10.74 -23.47
CA GLN A 661 -22.83 9.65 -22.51
C GLN A 661 -22.38 8.31 -23.07
N ASP A 662 -22.76 8.00 -24.30
CA ASP A 662 -22.44 6.71 -24.92
C ASP A 662 -20.94 6.58 -25.18
N LEU A 663 -20.28 7.67 -25.60
CA LEU A 663 -18.83 7.71 -25.70
C LEU A 663 -18.15 7.53 -24.33
N GLY A 664 -18.68 8.16 -23.28
CA GLY A 664 -18.16 8.00 -21.92
C GLY A 664 -18.30 6.57 -21.39
N LYS A 665 -19.42 5.89 -21.70
CA LYS A 665 -19.61 4.46 -21.41
C LYS A 665 -18.65 3.58 -22.19
N GLN A 666 -18.38 3.89 -23.45
CA GLN A 666 -17.36 3.19 -24.23
C GLN A 666 -15.99 3.34 -23.59
N PHE A 667 -15.62 4.57 -23.18
CA PHE A 667 -14.33 4.83 -22.54
C PHE A 667 -14.18 4.08 -21.22
N PHE A 668 -15.22 4.11 -20.40
CA PHE A 668 -15.32 3.32 -19.18
C PHE A 668 -15.04 1.83 -19.44
N GLN A 669 -15.64 1.26 -20.50
CA GLN A 669 -15.42 -0.15 -20.83
C GLN A 669 -13.97 -0.43 -21.26
N GLU A 670 -13.34 0.47 -22.04
CA GLU A 670 -11.91 0.36 -22.39
C GLU A 670 -11.04 0.32 -21.13
N VAL A 671 -11.31 1.21 -20.16
CA VAL A 671 -10.60 1.27 -18.87
C VAL A 671 -10.77 -0.01 -18.05
N ILE A 672 -12.01 -0.51 -17.91
CA ILE A 672 -12.29 -1.72 -17.14
C ILE A 672 -11.63 -2.95 -17.77
N ASN A 673 -11.72 -3.12 -19.09
CA ASN A 673 -11.09 -4.26 -19.77
C ASN A 673 -9.58 -4.31 -19.52
N ILE A 674 -8.92 -3.15 -19.47
CA ILE A 674 -7.48 -3.07 -19.15
C ILE A 674 -7.22 -3.47 -17.69
N CYS A 675 -8.08 -3.07 -16.77
CA CYS A 675 -7.95 -3.39 -15.34
C CYS A 675 -8.18 -4.89 -15.02
N GLU A 676 -8.76 -5.67 -15.95
CA GLU A 676 -8.90 -7.14 -15.81
C GLU A 676 -7.57 -7.89 -16.05
N SER A 677 -6.57 -7.23 -16.64
CA SER A 677 -5.24 -7.81 -16.85
C SER A 677 -4.38 -7.80 -15.56
N GLU A 678 -3.25 -8.52 -15.56
CA GLU A 678 -2.31 -8.48 -14.44
C GLU A 678 -1.62 -7.11 -14.38
N GLY A 679 -1.90 -6.35 -13.31
CA GLY A 679 -1.31 -5.03 -13.09
C GLY A 679 0.15 -5.12 -12.65
N MET A 680 0.97 -4.18 -13.10
CA MET A 680 2.36 -4.07 -12.66
C MET A 680 2.40 -3.27 -11.34
N ALA A 681 2.87 -3.91 -10.27
CA ALA A 681 3.14 -3.22 -9.01
C ALA A 681 4.24 -2.16 -9.22
N CYS A 682 4.00 -0.97 -8.70
CA CYS A 682 4.92 0.15 -8.76
C CYS A 682 5.51 0.40 -7.38
N ASP A 683 6.83 0.27 -7.28
CA ASP A 683 7.57 0.78 -6.15
C ASP A 683 7.89 2.27 -6.37
N ILE A 684 7.36 3.11 -5.49
CA ILE A 684 7.64 4.54 -5.36
C ILE A 684 8.91 4.69 -4.53
N GLN A 685 9.97 5.04 -5.22
CA GLN A 685 11.29 5.31 -4.64
C GLN A 685 11.38 6.79 -4.20
N ASP A 686 12.59 7.25 -3.92
CA ASP A 686 12.85 8.67 -3.72
C ASP A 686 12.35 9.46 -4.95
N VAL A 687 11.50 10.45 -4.68
CA VAL A 687 10.89 11.24 -5.75
C VAL A 687 11.86 12.34 -6.16
N HIS A 688 12.17 12.39 -7.46
CA HIS A 688 13.00 13.42 -8.05
C HIS A 688 12.19 14.31 -8.97
N THR A 689 12.54 15.59 -8.98
CA THR A 689 11.86 16.61 -9.77
C THR A 689 12.86 17.41 -10.58
N ALA A 690 12.52 17.76 -11.82
CA ALA A 690 13.29 18.67 -12.65
C ALA A 690 12.38 19.66 -13.37
N HIS A 691 12.87 20.89 -13.54
CA HIS A 691 12.15 21.97 -14.19
C HIS A 691 12.96 22.60 -15.31
N GLU A 692 12.25 23.01 -16.36
CA GLU A 692 12.78 23.79 -17.48
C GLU A 692 11.75 24.82 -17.93
N THR A 693 12.24 26.00 -18.29
CA THR A 693 11.43 27.08 -18.86
C THR A 693 11.94 27.36 -20.27
N LEU A 694 11.02 27.48 -21.23
CA LEU A 694 11.32 27.76 -22.63
C LEU A 694 10.48 28.94 -23.14
N PRO A 695 11.12 30.09 -23.44
CA PRO A 695 10.41 31.21 -24.06
C PRO A 695 9.93 30.86 -25.48
N MET A 696 8.65 31.13 -25.75
CA MET A 696 8.07 30.98 -27.08
C MET A 696 8.63 32.03 -28.04
N THR A 697 8.78 31.66 -29.32
CA THR A 697 9.28 32.55 -30.36
C THR A 697 8.24 32.67 -31.47
N PHE A 698 7.96 33.91 -31.84
CA PHE A 698 6.89 34.25 -32.77
C PHE A 698 7.46 34.87 -34.05
N GLY A 699 6.82 34.56 -35.17
CA GLY A 699 7.06 35.19 -36.45
C GLY A 699 6.43 36.58 -36.54
N GLN A 700 6.34 37.11 -37.75
CA GLN A 700 5.66 38.39 -37.97
C GLN A 700 4.16 38.26 -37.67
N PRO A 701 3.54 39.30 -37.08
CA PRO A 701 2.09 39.36 -36.92
C PRO A 701 1.41 39.21 -38.29
N ARG A 702 0.24 38.57 -38.30
CA ARG A 702 -0.62 38.53 -39.47
C ARG A 702 -1.36 39.87 -39.60
N GLU A 703 -1.19 40.57 -40.73
CA GLU A 703 -1.84 41.86 -40.99
C GLU A 703 -3.37 41.73 -41.15
N ASP A 704 -3.87 40.50 -41.36
CA ASP A 704 -5.26 40.14 -41.59
C ASP A 704 -6.05 39.76 -40.32
N VAL A 705 -5.40 39.75 -39.13
CA VAL A 705 -6.04 39.40 -37.86
C VAL A 705 -6.39 40.68 -37.09
N GLU A 706 -7.67 40.91 -36.84
CA GLU A 706 -8.13 42.03 -36.01
C GLU A 706 -7.61 41.93 -34.57
N VAL A 707 -7.20 43.06 -33.99
CA VAL A 707 -6.78 43.14 -32.57
C VAL A 707 -8.04 43.07 -31.70
N PRO A 708 -8.20 42.06 -30.82
CA PRO A 708 -9.50 41.81 -30.20
C PRO A 708 -9.72 42.65 -28.93
N ASP A 709 -10.96 42.61 -28.42
CA ASP A 709 -11.36 43.20 -27.14
C ASP A 709 -10.85 42.30 -25.98
N TRP A 710 -9.55 42.41 -25.69
CA TRP A 710 -8.86 41.63 -24.65
C TRP A 710 -8.81 42.38 -23.32
N PRO A 711 -8.80 41.68 -22.17
CA PRO A 711 -8.30 42.25 -20.91
C PRO A 711 -6.88 42.81 -21.12
N ASP A 712 -6.49 43.88 -20.41
CA ASP A 712 -5.25 44.69 -20.59
C ASP A 712 -3.87 43.94 -20.50
N ILE A 713 -3.81 42.62 -20.72
CA ILE A 713 -2.66 41.73 -20.43
C ILE A 713 -1.67 41.59 -21.60
N VAL A 714 -1.95 42.17 -22.77
CA VAL A 714 -1.33 41.72 -24.03
C VAL A 714 0.02 42.36 -24.37
N GLN A 715 0.53 43.26 -23.53
CA GLN A 715 1.76 44.00 -23.87
C GLN A 715 3.08 43.36 -23.40
N ASP A 716 3.06 42.25 -22.64
CA ASP A 716 4.28 41.65 -22.09
C ASP A 716 4.66 40.33 -22.76
N GLN A 717 5.69 40.34 -23.61
CA GLN A 717 6.24 39.14 -24.25
C GLN A 717 6.86 38.14 -23.25
N SER A 718 7.21 38.58 -22.03
CA SER A 718 7.69 37.68 -20.98
C SER A 718 6.59 36.76 -20.43
N ALA A 719 5.33 36.96 -20.83
CA ALA A 719 4.20 36.14 -20.42
C ALA A 719 4.12 34.78 -21.14
N TYR A 720 4.78 34.58 -22.29
CA TYR A 720 4.66 33.35 -23.10
C TYR A 720 5.83 32.39 -22.89
N ASN A 721 5.86 31.77 -21.71
CA ASN A 721 6.84 30.73 -21.39
C ASN A 721 6.16 29.37 -21.29
N ILE A 722 6.78 28.40 -21.96
CA ILE A 722 6.51 26.98 -21.78
C ILE A 722 7.23 26.55 -20.51
N GLU A 723 6.47 26.05 -19.56
CA GLU A 723 6.94 25.49 -18.30
C GLU A 723 6.84 23.97 -18.37
N LEU A 724 7.99 23.31 -18.23
CA LEU A 724 8.12 21.87 -18.22
C LEU A 724 8.50 21.41 -16.82
N HIS A 725 7.77 20.42 -16.33
CA HIS A 725 7.96 19.89 -14.99
C HIS A 725 7.95 18.36 -15.04
N TYR A 726 9.12 17.76 -14.80
CA TYR A 726 9.32 16.32 -14.76
C TYR A 726 9.33 15.83 -13.30
N ILE A 727 8.51 14.83 -12.98
CA ILE A 727 8.53 14.11 -11.70
C ILE A 727 8.75 12.61 -11.96
N ASP A 728 9.73 12.04 -11.26
CA ASP A 728 10.14 10.64 -11.34
C ASP A 728 9.98 9.96 -9.97
N PHE A 729 9.07 8.99 -9.88
CA PHE A 729 8.80 8.18 -8.69
C PHE A 729 9.52 6.81 -8.76
N GLY A 730 10.50 6.64 -9.66
CA GLY A 730 11.09 5.35 -9.99
C GLY A 730 10.29 4.66 -11.09
N SER A 731 9.42 3.72 -10.72
CA SER A 731 8.67 2.88 -11.66
C SER A 731 7.48 3.60 -12.34
N PHE A 732 7.07 4.76 -11.80
CA PHE A 732 5.98 5.60 -12.31
C PHE A 732 6.47 7.04 -12.50
N GLN A 733 6.12 7.71 -13.62
CA GLN A 733 6.72 9.01 -13.97
C GLN A 733 5.81 9.85 -14.87
N TRP A 734 5.86 11.18 -14.72
CA TRP A 734 5.15 12.10 -15.63
C TRP A 734 5.95 13.34 -15.98
N LEU A 735 5.66 13.91 -17.15
CA LEU A 735 6.18 15.20 -17.58
C LEU A 735 5.01 16.14 -17.88
N ALA A 736 4.81 17.12 -17.01
CA ALA A 736 3.77 18.12 -17.09
C ALA A 736 4.22 19.34 -17.91
N CYS A 737 3.31 19.87 -18.75
CA CYS A 737 3.52 21.05 -19.58
C CYS A 737 2.30 21.99 -19.51
N ASN A 738 2.53 23.29 -19.38
CA ASN A 738 1.48 24.33 -19.33
C ASN A 738 0.93 24.68 -20.72
N ALA A 739 0.66 23.68 -21.57
CA ALA A 739 0.27 23.90 -22.95
C ALA A 739 -0.63 22.78 -23.51
N GLU A 740 -1.33 23.09 -24.59
CA GLU A 740 -1.94 22.11 -25.50
C GLU A 740 -0.87 21.59 -26.48
N VAL A 741 -0.12 20.60 -26.03
CA VAL A 741 0.95 19.99 -26.82
C VAL A 741 0.38 18.94 -27.76
N VAL A 742 0.84 18.91 -29.01
CA VAL A 742 0.41 17.91 -30.01
C VAL A 742 1.01 16.52 -29.76
N HIS A 743 0.33 15.48 -30.23
CA HIS A 743 0.63 14.09 -29.87
C HIS A 743 2.01 13.60 -30.31
N GLU A 744 2.59 14.16 -31.38
CA GLU A 744 3.91 13.76 -31.89
C GLU A 744 5.01 13.90 -30.82
N TYR A 745 4.91 14.92 -29.95
CA TYR A 745 5.83 15.10 -28.83
C TYR A 745 5.63 14.03 -27.74
N GLY A 746 4.41 13.56 -27.53
CA GLY A 746 4.11 12.46 -26.60
C GLY A 746 4.73 11.16 -27.09
N LEU A 747 4.58 10.85 -28.38
CA LEU A 747 5.24 9.72 -29.04
C LEU A 747 6.76 9.85 -29.00
N PHE A 748 7.30 11.06 -29.14
CA PHE A 748 8.73 11.32 -28.99
C PHE A 748 9.23 11.00 -27.58
N LEU A 749 8.54 11.50 -26.54
CA LEU A 749 8.90 11.22 -25.14
C LEU A 749 8.88 9.73 -24.83
N LYS A 750 7.86 9.00 -25.29
CA LYS A 750 7.73 7.56 -25.06
C LYS A 750 8.82 6.74 -25.75
N ARG A 751 9.33 7.19 -26.90
CA ARG A 751 10.52 6.58 -27.53
C ARG A 751 11.78 6.75 -26.69
N LEU A 752 11.89 7.85 -25.95
CA LEU A 752 13.02 8.09 -25.04
C LEU A 752 12.86 7.34 -23.72
N LYS A 753 11.64 7.33 -23.18
CA LYS A 753 11.32 6.72 -21.90
C LYS A 753 9.89 6.13 -21.94
N PRO A 754 9.75 4.82 -22.20
CA PRO A 754 8.44 4.18 -22.45
C PRO A 754 7.39 4.38 -21.35
N ASN A 755 7.81 4.45 -20.09
CA ASN A 755 6.90 4.59 -18.93
C ASN A 755 6.64 6.06 -18.54
N LEU A 756 7.13 7.04 -19.31
CA LEU A 756 6.94 8.45 -19.02
C LEU A 756 5.61 8.94 -19.57
N LEU A 757 4.71 9.36 -18.69
CA LEU A 757 3.40 9.89 -19.08
C LEU A 757 3.52 11.38 -19.46
N PRO A 758 3.16 11.78 -20.71
CA PRO A 758 3.10 13.19 -21.08
C PRO A 758 1.80 13.82 -20.57
N LEU A 759 1.88 14.88 -19.76
CA LEU A 759 0.72 15.59 -19.20
C LEU A 759 0.61 17.01 -19.78
N GLY A 760 -0.35 17.22 -20.66
CA GLY A 760 -0.71 18.54 -21.17
C GLY A 760 -1.58 19.32 -20.19
N CYS A 761 -1.84 20.60 -20.48
CA CYS A 761 -2.73 21.46 -19.70
C CYS A 761 -2.45 21.47 -18.19
N ALA A 762 -1.16 21.41 -17.83
CA ALA A 762 -0.70 21.26 -16.45
C ALA A 762 0.13 22.45 -15.97
N ASN A 763 -0.06 22.88 -14.73
CA ASN A 763 0.58 24.03 -14.09
C ASN A 763 0.31 25.39 -14.74
N GLY A 764 -0.69 25.49 -15.62
CA GLY A 764 -1.03 26.72 -16.32
C GLY A 764 -1.49 26.46 -17.76
N MET A 765 -1.55 27.53 -18.54
CA MET A 765 -1.83 27.46 -19.97
C MET A 765 -1.16 28.60 -20.74
N VAL A 766 -0.39 28.25 -21.76
CA VAL A 766 0.27 29.17 -22.68
C VAL A 766 -0.23 29.02 -24.12
N GLY A 767 -1.11 28.06 -24.39
CA GLY A 767 -1.71 27.74 -25.68
C GLY A 767 -1.06 26.55 -26.39
N TYR A 768 -1.04 26.53 -27.73
CA TYR A 768 -0.63 25.37 -28.51
C TYR A 768 0.89 25.28 -28.73
N ILE A 769 1.41 24.05 -28.75
CA ILE A 769 2.77 23.74 -29.21
C ILE A 769 2.69 22.80 -30.42
N PRO A 770 2.58 23.34 -31.65
CA PRO A 770 2.59 22.57 -32.88
C PRO A 770 4.02 22.16 -33.30
N THR A 771 4.14 21.09 -34.08
CA THR A 771 5.43 20.70 -34.68
C THR A 771 5.86 21.67 -35.79
N ALA A 772 7.13 21.67 -36.17
CA ALA A 772 7.63 22.47 -37.28
C ALA A 772 6.90 22.16 -38.59
N ASN A 773 6.47 20.91 -38.80
CA ASN A 773 5.67 20.54 -39.96
C ASN A 773 4.24 21.09 -39.89
N GLN A 774 3.63 21.08 -38.70
CA GLN A 774 2.30 21.66 -38.49
C GLN A 774 2.32 23.18 -38.68
N ILE A 775 3.36 23.87 -38.20
CA ILE A 775 3.56 25.31 -38.45
C ILE A 775 3.66 25.62 -39.95
N ARG A 776 4.41 24.81 -40.71
CA ARG A 776 4.55 25.03 -42.16
C ARG A 776 3.28 24.73 -42.96
N SER A 777 2.51 23.74 -42.51
CA SER A 777 1.28 23.31 -43.18
C SER A 777 0.04 24.09 -42.74
N GLY A 778 0.15 24.88 -41.68
CA GLY A 778 -0.92 25.75 -41.18
C GLY A 778 -2.03 24.98 -40.45
N GLY A 779 -3.23 25.53 -40.46
CA GLY A 779 -4.42 24.97 -39.80
C GLY A 779 -4.54 25.39 -38.33
N TYR A 780 -5.57 24.89 -37.65
CA TYR A 780 -6.05 25.45 -36.38
C TYR A 780 -4.96 25.68 -35.31
N GLU A 781 -4.20 24.64 -34.95
CA GLU A 781 -3.22 24.71 -33.84
C GLU A 781 -2.09 25.72 -34.12
N ALA A 782 -1.71 25.90 -35.39
CA ALA A 782 -0.60 26.76 -35.80
C ALA A 782 -1.03 28.19 -36.16
N ASP A 783 -2.24 28.34 -36.71
CA ASP A 783 -2.68 29.56 -37.39
C ASP A 783 -3.85 30.25 -36.69
N GLU A 784 -4.95 29.53 -36.50
CA GLU A 784 -6.21 30.11 -35.99
C GLU A 784 -6.15 30.31 -34.47
N SER A 785 -5.45 29.43 -33.76
CA SER A 785 -5.29 29.49 -32.30
C SER A 785 -4.58 30.77 -31.83
N VAL A 786 -3.74 31.39 -32.69
CA VAL A 786 -3.00 32.63 -32.42
C VAL A 786 -3.91 33.72 -31.87
N TYR A 787 -5.11 33.85 -32.45
CA TYR A 787 -6.13 34.81 -32.03
C TYR A 787 -6.66 34.51 -30.62
N TYR A 788 -6.96 33.25 -30.31
CA TYR A 788 -7.58 32.93 -29.02
C TYR A 788 -6.61 33.04 -27.83
N PHE A 789 -5.31 32.78 -28.08
CA PHE A 789 -4.27 32.75 -27.04
C PHE A 789 -3.49 34.05 -26.86
N GLY A 790 -3.79 35.11 -27.61
CA GLY A 790 -3.11 36.38 -27.38
C GLY A 790 -1.80 36.56 -28.14
N TYR A 791 -1.46 35.65 -29.07
CA TYR A 791 -0.09 35.54 -29.58
C TYR A 791 0.31 36.74 -30.45
N PRO A 792 1.56 37.24 -30.35
CA PRO A 792 2.06 38.30 -31.23
C PRO A 792 2.09 37.92 -32.73
N GLY A 793 2.09 36.62 -33.03
CA GLY A 793 2.10 36.05 -34.37
C GLY A 793 2.17 34.52 -34.30
N PRO A 794 2.25 33.82 -35.44
CA PRO A 794 2.44 32.37 -35.45
C PRO A 794 3.78 31.97 -34.83
N LEU A 795 3.87 30.78 -34.23
CA LEU A 795 5.14 30.28 -33.68
C LEU A 795 6.17 30.03 -34.79
N THR A 796 7.45 30.24 -34.49
CA THR A 796 8.55 29.93 -35.40
C THR A 796 8.87 28.43 -35.38
N THR A 797 9.33 27.89 -36.51
CA THR A 797 9.56 26.44 -36.66
C THR A 797 10.68 25.88 -35.77
N ASP A 798 11.58 26.71 -35.24
CA ASP A 798 12.63 26.28 -34.30
C ASP A 798 12.08 25.89 -32.93
N ILE A 799 10.81 26.18 -32.63
CA ILE A 799 10.16 25.78 -31.38
C ILE A 799 10.23 24.27 -31.16
N GLN A 800 10.11 23.47 -32.23
CA GLN A 800 10.18 22.01 -32.12
C GLN A 800 11.53 21.52 -31.60
N SER A 801 12.63 21.91 -32.25
CA SER A 801 13.96 21.48 -31.83
C SER A 801 14.28 21.96 -30.42
N ARG A 802 13.92 23.20 -30.08
CA ARG A 802 14.18 23.76 -28.75
C ARG A 802 13.35 23.08 -27.67
N PHE A 803 12.11 22.70 -27.97
CA PHE A 803 11.26 21.95 -27.04
C PHE A 803 11.81 20.54 -26.83
N GLU A 804 12.14 19.81 -27.90
CA GLU A 804 12.77 18.49 -27.83
C GLU A 804 14.09 18.50 -27.04
N ASP A 805 14.93 19.52 -27.25
CA ASP A 805 16.19 19.71 -26.49
C ASP A 805 15.92 19.87 -24.98
N LYS A 806 14.86 20.60 -24.61
CA LYS A 806 14.47 20.79 -23.20
C LYS A 806 13.89 19.53 -22.57
N LEU A 807 13.09 18.76 -23.32
CA LEU A 807 12.62 17.44 -22.89
C LEU A 807 13.79 16.50 -22.61
N HIS A 808 14.78 16.45 -23.51
CA HIS A 808 16.00 15.68 -23.30
C HIS A 808 16.80 16.15 -22.08
N SER A 809 16.96 17.47 -21.92
CA SER A 809 17.71 18.04 -20.80
C SER A 809 17.09 17.66 -19.45
N LEU A 810 15.76 17.64 -19.33
CA LEU A 810 15.07 17.22 -18.10
C LEU A 810 15.38 15.76 -17.74
N ILE A 811 15.36 14.86 -18.72
CA ILE A 811 15.66 13.44 -18.51
C ILE A 811 17.10 13.27 -18.02
N VAL A 812 18.05 13.99 -18.63
CA VAL A 812 19.46 13.95 -18.21
C VAL A 812 19.64 14.45 -16.78
N LYS A 813 19.03 15.59 -16.41
CA LYS A 813 19.16 16.16 -15.05
C LYS A 813 18.69 15.20 -13.95
N ILE A 814 17.57 14.50 -14.15
CA ILE A 814 17.10 13.52 -13.16
C ILE A 814 18.08 12.35 -13.04
N ASN A 815 18.60 11.84 -14.16
CA ASN A 815 19.56 10.74 -14.14
C ASN A 815 20.86 11.14 -13.43
N GLU A 816 21.39 12.34 -13.69
CA GLU A 816 22.59 12.87 -13.01
C GLU A 816 22.36 13.03 -11.50
N THR A 817 21.16 13.44 -11.08
CA THR A 817 20.80 13.57 -9.66
C THR A 817 20.83 12.20 -8.98
N LYS A 818 20.21 11.17 -9.61
CA LYS A 818 20.19 9.80 -9.10
C LYS A 818 21.60 9.18 -9.00
N GLU A 819 22.45 9.42 -9.99
CA GLU A 819 23.83 8.93 -9.99
C GLU A 819 24.68 9.56 -8.87
N GLN A 820 24.49 10.85 -8.60
CA GLN A 820 25.18 11.53 -7.50
C GLN A 820 24.80 10.92 -6.16
N GLU A 821 23.52 10.72 -5.89
CA GLU A 821 23.03 10.15 -4.63
C GLU A 821 23.47 8.69 -4.44
N SER A 822 23.57 7.90 -5.52
CA SER A 822 24.04 6.50 -5.47
C SER A 822 25.56 6.37 -5.21
N SER A 823 26.31 7.48 -5.25
CA SER A 823 27.77 7.49 -5.05
C SER A 823 28.21 7.86 -3.64
N TRP A 824 27.27 8.22 -2.76
CA TRP A 824 27.44 8.48 -1.33
C TRP A 824 26.99 7.28 -0.50
#